data_AF-A0AAD8RJX5-F1
#
_entry.id   AF-A0AAD8RJX5-F1
#
_cell.length_a   1.000
_cell.length_b   1.000
_cell.length_c   1.000
_cell.angle_alpha   90.00
_cell.angle_beta   90.00
_cell.angle_gamma   90.00
#
_symmetry.space_group_name_H-M   'P 1'
#
loop_
_entity.id
_entity.type
_entity.pdbx_description
1 polymer ?
#
loop_
_entity_poly.entity_id
_entity_poly.type
_entity_poly.pdbx_seq_one_letter_code
_entity_poly.pdbx_strand_id
1 'polypeptide(L)'
;MTRQRPWPPSPPPSPRLRFLAAAPTDSGAGMARLSPGCGAAAPQVDTGKYVRYTPEQVEALERVYNDCPKPTSLRRQQIIRDCPILSNIEPKQIKVWFQNRRCREKQRKESSRMQTVNRKLTAMNKLLMEENDRLQKQLSRLIFEKEAATKSLKTHIHNASAATTDTSCDSVVTSGQHHQQQNAIVPRPQRDANNPAGLLAIAEETMAEFLSKATGTAVEWVQMVGMKPGPDSIGIIAVSHNCIGVAARACGLVSLEPTKVAEILKDRPSWYRDCRCVEILHVFPTGNGGTIELIYMQTYAPTTLAAPRDFWTLRYTSCLEDGSLVICERSLTQSTGGPSGPTTPNFIRAEVLPSGYLIRPCEGGGSMIHIVDHVDLDAWSVPEVLRPLYESPKILAQKMTIAALRHIRQIAHESSGEIPYGAGRQPAVLRTFSQRLSRGFNDALNGFPDDGWSLLSSDGAEDITITVNSSPNKLVGSHLSPSPLFSAIGGGILCAKASMLLQDVPPALLVRFLREHRSEWADPGVDAYSAASLRAGPYAVPGLRAGGFMGTPVILPLAHTLEHEEFLEVLRLEGHGFSHDEVLLARDMYLLQLCSGVDENASGACAQLVFAPIDESFADDAPLLPSGFRVIPLDTKTDMPSATRTLDLASSLEVGSAGALRGSSDAANTRSVLTIAFQFSFENHLRENVAAMARQYVRAVMASVQRVAMAIAPSRLGAQIQMKHPPGSPEAITLASWIGRSYRAHTGEEIRWSDTEDADSPLKLLWNHSDAILCCSLKPAPMFTFGNNAALDMLETTLVNLQDISLEAILDEEGRKALCSEFAKVMQQGFAYLPGGVCKSSMGRQASYDQAVAWKVLSDDVSGAPHCLAFMFVNWTFL
;
A
#
# COMPACT_ATOMS: atom_id res chain seq x y z
N MET A 1 -18.37 -62.51 13.15
CA MET A 1 -17.77 -63.26 12.01
C MET A 1 -16.61 -62.45 11.45
N THR A 2 -15.49 -63.14 11.27
CA THR A 2 -14.12 -62.74 10.95
C THR A 2 -13.88 -62.21 9.53
N ARG A 3 -12.94 -61.25 9.37
CA ARG A 3 -11.70 -61.28 8.53
C ARG A 3 -11.15 -59.85 8.34
N GLN A 4 -10.09 -59.47 9.05
CA GLN A 4 -8.65 -59.43 8.65
C GLN A 4 -8.29 -58.46 7.49
N ARG A 5 -7.33 -57.55 7.79
CA ARG A 5 -6.65 -56.60 6.87
C ARG A 5 -5.80 -57.33 5.81
N PRO A 6 -5.36 -56.62 4.75
CA PRO A 6 -3.98 -56.07 4.75
C PRO A 6 -3.82 -54.66 4.15
N TRP A 7 -2.77 -53.94 4.55
CA TRP A 7 -2.17 -52.76 3.86
C TRP A 7 -0.95 -53.22 3.01
N PRO A 8 -0.27 -52.38 2.20
CA PRO A 8 -0.62 -51.64 0.97
C PRO A 8 0.36 -52.00 -0.21
N PRO A 9 0.42 -51.23 -1.32
CA PRO A 9 1.71 -50.99 -1.98
C PRO A 9 2.10 -49.51 -2.01
N SER A 10 3.41 -49.27 -1.96
CA SER A 10 4.15 -48.00 -1.87
C SER A 10 4.27 -47.25 -3.21
N PRO A 11 4.43 -45.90 -3.21
CA PRO A 11 4.83 -45.13 -4.39
C PRO A 11 6.36 -45.19 -4.65
N PRO A 12 6.83 -44.91 -5.88
CA PRO A 12 8.17 -45.27 -6.38
C PRO A 12 9.30 -44.35 -5.84
N PRO A 13 10.57 -44.78 -5.94
CA PRO A 13 11.69 -44.05 -5.35
C PRO A 13 12.14 -42.88 -6.23
N SER A 14 12.23 -41.69 -5.65
CA SER A 14 13.03 -40.58 -6.16
C SER A 14 14.53 -40.79 -5.82
N PRO A 15 15.46 -40.28 -6.64
CA PRO A 15 16.83 -40.79 -6.71
C PRO A 15 17.64 -40.50 -5.44
N ARG A 16 18.32 -41.55 -4.96
CA ARG A 16 19.30 -41.52 -3.87
C ARG A 16 20.46 -40.56 -4.20
N LEU A 17 20.44 -39.36 -3.62
CA LEU A 17 21.68 -38.67 -3.25
C LEU A 17 22.10 -39.22 -1.87
N ARG A 18 23.13 -40.06 -1.85
CA ARG A 18 23.74 -40.55 -0.61
C ARG A 18 24.33 -39.38 0.18
N PHE A 19 23.84 -39.23 1.41
CA PHE A 19 24.35 -38.34 2.44
C PHE A 19 25.76 -38.75 2.92
N LEU A 20 26.53 -37.75 3.35
CA LEU A 20 27.37 -37.86 4.55
C LEU A 20 27.12 -36.61 5.41
N ALA A 21 26.10 -36.68 6.27
CA ALA A 21 25.89 -35.75 7.36
C ALA A 21 26.11 -36.53 8.67
N ALA A 22 27.18 -36.21 9.38
CA ALA A 22 27.37 -36.64 10.76
C ALA A 22 26.71 -35.59 11.67
N ALA A 23 25.74 -36.04 12.48
CA ALA A 23 25.24 -35.30 13.63
C ALA A 23 26.15 -35.55 14.84
N PRO A 24 26.38 -34.58 15.75
CA PRO A 24 27.01 -34.86 17.02
C PRO A 24 25.93 -35.23 18.06
N THR A 25 26.08 -36.41 18.65
CA THR A 25 25.43 -36.80 19.91
C THR A 25 26.32 -36.36 21.07
N ASP A 26 25.71 -35.66 22.02
CA ASP A 26 26.27 -35.28 23.30
C ASP A 26 26.16 -36.46 24.28
N SER A 27 27.26 -36.87 24.91
CA SER A 27 27.29 -37.68 26.15
C SER A 27 28.72 -37.91 26.60
N GLY A 28 29.06 -37.40 27.78
CA GLY A 28 30.31 -37.71 28.47
C GLY A 28 30.18 -38.95 29.36
N ALA A 29 31.29 -39.69 29.48
CA ALA A 29 31.82 -40.36 30.67
C ALA A 29 33.03 -41.21 30.24
N GLY A 30 34.07 -41.25 31.08
CA GLY A 30 35.44 -41.56 30.69
C GLY A 30 35.87 -43.03 30.72
N MET A 31 37.09 -43.28 30.23
CA MET A 31 38.03 -44.24 30.83
C MET A 31 39.42 -44.16 30.18
N ALA A 32 40.39 -44.65 30.94
CA ALA A 32 41.83 -44.51 30.86
C ALA A 32 42.53 -44.94 29.55
N ARG A 33 43.67 -44.29 29.27
CA ARG A 33 44.72 -44.79 28.36
C ARG A 33 45.66 -45.74 29.11
N LEU A 34 45.90 -46.91 28.52
CA LEU A 34 47.18 -47.63 28.57
C LEU A 34 47.73 -47.69 27.14
N SER A 35 49.00 -47.34 26.97
CA SER A 35 49.84 -47.65 25.79
C SER A 35 50.58 -48.99 26.04
N PRO A 36 51.45 -49.56 25.15
CA PRO A 36 51.98 -49.10 23.85
C PRO A 36 52.08 -50.21 22.75
N GLY A 37 52.57 -49.88 21.54
CA GLY A 37 53.01 -50.91 20.58
C GLY A 37 53.30 -50.44 19.14
N CYS A 38 54.57 -50.54 18.75
CA CYS A 38 55.28 -50.10 17.53
C CYS A 38 54.81 -50.69 16.16
N GLY A 39 55.08 -49.98 15.05
CA GLY A 39 55.59 -50.63 13.81
C GLY A 39 55.03 -50.23 12.43
N ALA A 40 55.90 -49.65 11.60
CA ALA A 40 55.96 -49.68 10.12
C ALA A 40 55.23 -48.59 9.28
N ALA A 41 55.96 -48.13 8.25
CA ALA A 41 55.71 -46.94 7.45
C ALA A 41 55.23 -47.26 6.00
N ALA A 42 54.33 -46.38 5.52
CA ALA A 42 54.05 -45.95 4.13
C ALA A 42 53.39 -46.97 3.16
N PRO A 43 52.46 -46.56 2.24
CA PRO A 43 52.59 -45.37 1.39
C PRO A 43 51.41 -44.37 1.40
N GLN A 44 51.76 -43.16 0.97
CA GLN A 44 50.92 -41.98 0.78
C GLN A 44 49.66 -42.26 -0.07
N VAL A 45 48.52 -41.80 0.43
CA VAL A 45 47.35 -41.48 -0.37
C VAL A 45 47.05 -40.00 -0.11
N ASP A 46 47.07 -39.20 -1.16
CA ASP A 46 46.82 -37.75 -1.15
C ASP A 46 45.58 -37.37 -0.32
N THR A 47 45.79 -36.89 0.90
CA THR A 47 44.76 -36.29 1.77
C THR A 47 44.54 -34.82 1.41
N GLY A 48 44.34 -34.53 0.13
CA GLY A 48 43.79 -33.25 -0.30
C GLY A 48 42.28 -33.38 -0.41
N LYS A 49 41.49 -33.01 0.62
CA LYS A 49 40.09 -32.53 0.41
C LYS A 49 39.26 -32.04 1.61
N TYR A 50 39.69 -32.10 2.87
CA TYR A 50 38.94 -31.45 3.96
C TYR A 50 39.87 -30.78 4.97
N VAL A 51 39.85 -29.44 5.00
CA VAL A 51 40.48 -28.67 6.07
C VAL A 51 39.55 -28.66 7.27
N ARG A 52 40.02 -29.21 8.38
CA ARG A 52 39.35 -29.13 9.67
C ARG A 52 39.94 -27.96 10.43
N TYR A 53 39.18 -26.87 10.51
CA TYR A 53 39.57 -25.68 11.29
C TYR A 53 39.59 -26.02 12.78
N THR A 54 40.57 -25.52 13.52
CA THR A 54 40.56 -25.59 14.99
C THR A 54 39.47 -24.65 15.55
N PRO A 55 39.00 -24.87 16.80
CA PRO A 55 38.02 -23.98 17.43
C PRO A 55 38.44 -22.51 17.41
N GLU A 56 39.72 -22.22 17.64
CA GLU A 56 40.29 -20.87 17.66
C GLU A 56 40.31 -20.24 16.26
N GLN A 57 40.57 -21.04 15.22
CA GLN A 57 40.47 -20.61 13.83
C GLN A 57 39.03 -20.31 13.42
N VAL A 58 38.07 -21.13 13.87
CA VAL A 58 36.64 -20.89 13.64
C VAL A 58 36.21 -19.60 14.33
N GLU A 59 36.59 -19.39 15.59
CA GLU A 59 36.25 -18.18 16.35
C GLU A 59 36.81 -16.91 15.68
N ALA A 60 38.06 -16.95 15.20
CA ALA A 60 38.65 -15.85 14.44
C ALA A 60 37.90 -15.56 13.14
N LEU A 61 37.52 -16.60 12.38
CA LEU A 61 36.74 -16.46 11.15
C LEU A 61 35.31 -15.97 11.43
N GLU A 62 34.69 -16.39 12.54
CA GLU A 62 33.36 -15.92 12.97
C GLU A 62 33.37 -14.47 13.41
N ARG A 63 34.41 -14.01 14.11
CA ARG A 63 34.59 -12.59 14.44
C ARG A 63 34.64 -11.73 13.18
N VAL A 64 35.44 -12.13 12.20
CA VAL A 64 35.52 -11.43 10.90
C VAL A 64 34.23 -11.53 10.10
N TYR A 65 33.49 -12.63 10.23
CA TYR A 65 32.18 -12.80 9.57
C TYR A 65 31.14 -11.81 10.07
N ASN A 66 31.13 -11.53 11.37
CA ASN A 66 30.22 -10.54 11.96
C ASN A 66 30.49 -9.13 11.41
N ASP A 67 31.76 -8.81 11.12
CA ASP A 67 32.15 -7.51 10.56
C ASP A 67 31.98 -7.44 9.04
N CYS A 68 32.34 -8.50 8.31
CA CYS A 68 32.32 -8.54 6.85
C CYS A 68 31.97 -9.93 6.30
N PRO A 69 30.68 -10.23 6.07
CA PRO A 69 30.23 -11.55 5.63
C PRO A 69 30.55 -11.89 4.16
N LYS A 70 31.01 -10.91 3.36
CA LYS A 70 31.42 -11.08 1.95
C LYS A 70 32.81 -10.45 1.70
N PRO A 71 33.90 -10.99 2.28
CA PRO A 71 35.22 -10.38 2.16
C PRO A 71 35.74 -10.43 0.71
N THR A 72 36.28 -9.31 0.22
CA THR A 72 36.93 -9.20 -1.10
C THR A 72 38.23 -10.02 -1.14
N SER A 73 38.81 -10.23 -2.34
CA SER A 73 40.07 -10.96 -2.46
C SER A 73 41.22 -10.33 -1.67
N LEU A 74 41.31 -8.99 -1.73
CA LEU A 74 42.28 -8.21 -0.97
C LEU A 74 42.06 -8.36 0.54
N ARG A 75 40.80 -8.28 1.00
CA ARG A 75 40.46 -8.43 2.42
C ARG A 75 40.79 -9.83 2.95
N ARG A 76 40.56 -10.89 2.15
CA ARG A 76 40.95 -12.26 2.53
C ARG A 76 42.46 -12.43 2.71
N GLN A 77 43.27 -11.79 1.87
CA GLN A 77 44.73 -11.79 2.04
C GLN A 77 45.17 -11.01 3.29
N GLN A 78 44.48 -9.91 3.60
CA GLN A 78 44.75 -9.13 4.79
C GLN A 78 44.39 -9.88 6.08
N ILE A 79 43.26 -10.60 6.12
CA ILE A 79 42.86 -11.44 7.26
C ILE A 79 43.94 -12.48 7.62
N ILE A 80 44.59 -13.08 6.60
CA ILE A 80 45.66 -14.05 6.80
C ILE A 80 46.91 -13.41 7.41
N ARG A 81 47.22 -12.15 7.04
CA ARG A 81 48.34 -11.40 7.61
C ARG A 81 48.06 -10.92 9.03
N ASP A 82 46.85 -10.44 9.27
CA ASP A 82 46.46 -9.82 10.52
C ASP A 82 46.15 -10.85 11.62
N CYS A 83 45.82 -12.10 11.25
CA CYS A 83 45.55 -13.20 12.17
C CYS A 83 46.59 -14.32 11.98
N PRO A 84 47.68 -14.37 12.78
CA PRO A 84 48.71 -15.40 12.66
C PRO A 84 48.19 -16.83 12.78
N ILE A 85 47.08 -17.04 13.49
CA ILE A 85 46.38 -18.33 13.63
C ILE A 85 45.78 -18.85 12.30
N LEU A 86 45.53 -17.95 11.34
CA LEU A 86 45.01 -18.25 10.00
C LEU A 86 46.12 -18.27 8.93
N SER A 87 47.39 -18.07 9.31
CA SER A 87 48.54 -18.01 8.38
C SER A 87 48.72 -19.26 7.50
N ASN A 88 48.30 -20.43 8.02
CA ASN A 88 48.37 -21.71 7.33
C ASN A 88 47.11 -22.05 6.51
N ILE A 89 46.18 -21.09 6.34
CA ILE A 89 44.92 -21.29 5.61
C ILE A 89 45.00 -20.54 4.27
N GLU A 90 44.67 -21.23 3.18
CA GLU A 90 44.69 -20.60 1.86
C GLU A 90 43.52 -19.60 1.69
N PRO A 91 43.72 -18.49 0.93
CA PRO A 91 42.64 -17.54 0.63
C PRO A 91 41.40 -18.17 -0.01
N LYS A 92 41.57 -19.26 -0.77
CA LYS A 92 40.47 -20.03 -1.37
C LYS A 92 39.65 -20.77 -0.29
N GLN A 93 40.30 -21.29 0.74
CA GLN A 93 39.64 -21.99 1.85
C GLN A 93 38.82 -21.03 2.71
N ILE A 94 39.34 -19.82 2.96
CA ILE A 94 38.58 -18.73 3.60
C ILE A 94 37.35 -18.39 2.76
N LYS A 95 37.49 -18.23 1.44
CA LYS A 95 36.34 -17.98 0.54
C LYS A 95 35.26 -19.06 0.69
N VAL A 96 35.64 -20.33 0.69
CA VAL A 96 34.73 -21.47 0.83
C VAL A 96 34.09 -21.50 2.22
N TRP A 97 34.84 -21.21 3.29
CA TRP A 97 34.30 -21.12 4.64
C TRP A 97 33.22 -20.05 4.75
N PHE A 98 33.45 -18.84 4.22
CA PHE A 98 32.46 -17.76 4.22
C PHE A 98 31.24 -18.07 3.33
N GLN A 99 31.44 -18.76 2.20
CA GLN A 99 30.32 -19.26 1.37
C GLN A 99 29.48 -20.29 2.13
N ASN A 100 30.11 -21.26 2.77
CA ASN A 100 29.44 -22.30 3.55
C ASN A 100 28.76 -21.74 4.79
N ARG A 101 29.37 -20.76 5.47
CA ARG A 101 28.77 -20.11 6.64
C ARG A 101 27.50 -19.34 6.27
N ARG A 102 27.52 -18.59 5.16
CA ARG A 102 26.32 -17.93 4.60
C ARG A 102 25.26 -18.93 4.20
N CYS A 103 25.64 -20.02 3.55
CA CYS A 103 24.71 -21.08 3.15
C CYS A 103 24.05 -21.74 4.37
N ARG A 104 24.83 -22.11 5.40
CA ARG A 104 24.33 -22.68 6.66
C ARG A 104 23.43 -21.72 7.42
N GLU A 105 23.77 -20.43 7.45
CA GLU A 105 22.94 -19.43 8.10
C GLU A 105 21.62 -19.21 7.35
N LYS A 106 21.68 -19.11 6.02
CA LYS A 106 20.48 -19.05 5.17
C LYS A 106 19.59 -20.27 5.40
N GLN A 107 20.18 -21.47 5.45
CA GLN A 107 19.44 -22.71 5.72
C GLN A 107 18.84 -22.73 7.13
N ARG A 108 19.55 -22.25 8.16
CA ARG A 108 19.02 -22.14 9.52
C ARG A 108 17.82 -21.19 9.57
N LYS A 109 17.97 -19.97 9.02
CA LYS A 109 16.90 -18.97 8.92
C LYS A 109 15.69 -19.52 8.16
N GLU A 110 15.91 -20.18 7.03
CA GLU A 110 14.85 -20.80 6.23
C GLU A 110 14.16 -21.95 6.95
N SER A 111 14.92 -22.80 7.66
CA SER A 111 14.34 -23.88 8.48
C SER A 111 13.51 -23.35 9.64
N SER A 112 13.98 -22.30 10.32
CA SER A 112 13.22 -21.61 11.37
C SER A 112 11.95 -20.99 10.80
N ARG A 113 12.04 -20.30 9.65
CA ARG A 113 10.90 -19.75 8.92
C ARG A 113 9.89 -20.83 8.55
N MET A 114 10.34 -21.96 7.98
CA MET A 114 9.49 -23.10 7.66
C MET A 114 8.83 -23.70 8.89
N GLN A 115 9.54 -23.82 10.02
CA GLN A 115 8.95 -24.30 11.27
C GLN A 115 7.85 -23.35 11.79
N THR A 116 8.07 -22.04 11.74
CA THR A 116 7.06 -21.04 12.10
C THR A 116 5.84 -21.12 11.17
N VAL A 117 6.05 -21.20 9.85
CA VAL A 117 4.97 -21.36 8.88
C VAL A 117 4.21 -22.67 9.11
N ASN A 118 4.91 -23.77 9.40
CA ASN A 118 4.29 -25.07 9.65
C ASN A 118 3.46 -25.06 10.94
N ARG A 119 3.92 -24.40 12.00
CA ARG A 119 3.11 -24.17 13.21
C ARG A 119 1.85 -23.36 12.89
N LYS A 120 1.97 -22.26 12.13
CA LYS A 120 0.83 -21.44 11.69
C LYS A 120 -0.15 -22.25 10.84
N LEU A 121 0.34 -23.03 9.88
CA LEU A 121 -0.47 -23.86 8.99
C LEU A 121 -1.18 -24.98 9.76
N THR A 122 -0.49 -25.59 10.74
CA THR A 122 -1.08 -26.61 11.61
C THR A 122 -2.21 -26.04 12.47
N ALA A 123 -1.99 -24.86 13.07
CA ALA A 123 -3.02 -24.15 13.82
C ALA A 123 -4.22 -23.79 12.93
N MET A 124 -3.95 -23.26 11.71
CA MET A 124 -5.00 -22.92 10.75
C MET A 124 -5.78 -24.16 10.26
N ASN A 125 -5.10 -25.28 10.00
CA ASN A 125 -5.74 -26.54 9.63
C ASN A 125 -6.63 -27.09 10.75
N LYS A 126 -6.20 -27.00 12.01
CA LYS A 126 -7.03 -27.39 13.16
C LYS A 126 -8.30 -26.54 13.22
N LEU A 127 -8.18 -25.22 13.06
CA LEU A 127 -9.34 -24.31 13.03
C LEU A 127 -10.28 -24.59 11.85
N LEU A 128 -9.74 -24.87 10.66
CA LEU A 128 -10.55 -25.27 9.51
C LEU A 128 -11.31 -26.57 9.79
N MET A 129 -10.70 -27.53 10.48
CA MET A 129 -11.39 -28.76 10.89
C MET A 129 -12.49 -28.48 11.92
N GLU A 130 -12.26 -27.58 12.88
CA GLU A 130 -13.25 -27.18 13.88
C GLU A 130 -14.45 -26.46 13.25
N GLU A 131 -14.23 -25.55 12.29
CA GLU A 131 -15.31 -24.91 11.54
C GLU A 131 -16.05 -25.90 10.63
N ASN A 132 -15.34 -26.84 10.00
CA ASN A 132 -15.99 -27.87 9.20
C ASN A 132 -16.87 -28.77 10.07
N ASP A 133 -16.42 -29.17 11.25
CA ASP A 133 -17.23 -29.91 12.23
C ASP A 133 -18.45 -29.10 12.70
N ARG A 134 -18.29 -27.79 12.95
CA ARG A 134 -19.40 -26.90 13.29
C ARG A 134 -20.43 -26.77 12.16
N LEU A 135 -19.98 -26.58 10.92
CA LEU A 135 -20.84 -26.51 9.73
C LEU A 135 -21.56 -27.84 9.50
N GLN A 136 -20.89 -28.98 9.70
CA GLN A 136 -21.52 -30.29 9.64
C GLN A 136 -22.62 -30.45 10.70
N LYS A 137 -22.39 -29.95 11.93
CA LYS A 137 -23.42 -29.91 12.99
C LYS A 137 -24.61 -29.00 12.64
N GLN A 138 -24.36 -27.86 12.01
CA GLN A 138 -25.44 -26.98 11.54
C GLN A 138 -26.23 -27.60 10.38
N LEU A 139 -25.56 -28.20 9.41
CA LEU A 139 -26.19 -28.94 8.32
C LEU A 139 -27.07 -30.08 8.85
N SER A 140 -26.56 -30.85 9.82
CA SER A 140 -27.34 -31.94 10.42
C SER A 140 -28.55 -31.43 11.22
N ARG A 141 -28.46 -30.28 11.91
CA ARG A 141 -29.64 -29.63 12.52
C ARG A 141 -30.66 -29.19 11.47
N LEU A 142 -30.23 -28.51 10.41
CA LEU A 142 -31.12 -28.05 9.33
C LEU A 142 -31.78 -29.21 8.58
N ILE A 143 -31.05 -30.32 8.38
CA ILE A 143 -31.62 -31.55 7.81
C ILE A 143 -32.69 -32.12 8.73
N PHE A 144 -32.43 -32.18 10.04
CA PHE A 144 -33.41 -32.65 11.03
C PHE A 144 -34.66 -31.76 11.07
N GLU A 145 -34.50 -30.43 11.06
CA GLU A 145 -35.62 -29.49 10.99
C GLU A 145 -36.41 -29.61 9.68
N LYS A 146 -35.72 -29.77 8.54
CA LYS A 146 -36.35 -30.01 7.23
C LYS A 146 -37.14 -31.32 7.23
N GLU A 147 -36.58 -32.39 7.80
CA GLU A 147 -37.27 -33.68 7.94
C GLU A 147 -38.49 -33.57 8.86
N ALA A 148 -38.39 -32.85 9.98
CA ALA A 148 -39.49 -32.59 10.90
C ALA A 148 -40.61 -31.77 10.24
N ALA A 149 -40.27 -30.71 9.50
CA ALA A 149 -41.22 -29.90 8.75
C ALA A 149 -41.89 -30.71 7.62
N THR A 150 -41.13 -31.52 6.90
CA THR A 150 -41.66 -32.42 5.86
C THR A 150 -42.60 -33.47 6.45
N LYS A 151 -42.29 -34.00 7.64
CA LYS A 151 -43.13 -34.95 8.35
C LYS A 151 -44.43 -34.29 8.83
N SER A 152 -44.35 -33.07 9.38
CA SER A 152 -45.51 -32.26 9.79
C SER A 152 -46.44 -31.99 8.61
N LEU A 153 -45.89 -31.58 7.46
CA LEU A 153 -46.65 -31.36 6.22
C LEU A 153 -47.33 -32.65 5.73
N LYS A 154 -46.63 -33.79 5.77
CA LYS A 154 -47.23 -35.09 5.42
C LYS A 154 -48.35 -35.50 6.36
N THR A 155 -48.23 -35.29 7.67
CA THR A 155 -49.33 -35.52 8.63
C THR A 155 -50.50 -34.57 8.40
N HIS A 156 -50.27 -33.32 8.00
CA HIS A 156 -51.35 -32.39 7.68
C HIS A 156 -52.12 -32.83 6.42
N ILE A 157 -51.42 -33.33 5.41
CA ILE A 157 -52.02 -33.89 4.18
C ILE A 157 -52.77 -35.20 4.48
N HIS A 158 -52.26 -36.05 5.38
CA HIS A 158 -52.95 -37.29 5.78
C HIS A 158 -54.19 -37.03 6.64
N ASN A 159 -54.14 -36.05 7.55
CA ASN A 159 -55.28 -35.66 8.39
C ASN A 159 -56.37 -34.94 7.58
N ALA A 160 -56.02 -34.20 6.53
CA ALA A 160 -56.98 -33.59 5.60
C ALA A 160 -57.74 -34.63 4.75
N SER A 161 -57.22 -35.86 4.61
CA SER A 161 -57.89 -36.93 3.86
C SER A 161 -58.84 -37.78 4.71
N ALA A 162 -58.91 -37.57 6.03
CA ALA A 162 -59.70 -38.38 6.97
C ALA A 162 -60.86 -37.62 7.64
N ALA A 163 -61.05 -36.34 7.35
CA ALA A 163 -62.11 -35.52 7.94
C ALA A 163 -62.99 -34.90 6.85
N THR A 164 -63.80 -35.72 6.18
CA THR A 164 -65.02 -35.27 5.50
C THR A 164 -66.15 -35.26 6.52
N THR A 165 -66.64 -34.06 6.87
CA THR A 165 -68.06 -33.60 6.91
C THR A 165 -68.23 -32.48 7.93
N ASP A 166 -68.81 -31.37 7.46
CA ASP A 166 -69.58 -30.33 8.17
C ASP A 166 -68.93 -29.63 9.38
N THR A 167 -68.85 -28.31 9.49
CA THR A 167 -69.69 -27.21 8.99
C THR A 167 -68.97 -25.86 9.23
N SER A 168 -69.29 -24.87 8.39
CA SER A 168 -69.34 -23.43 8.69
C SER A 168 -68.03 -22.61 8.74
N CYS A 169 -67.82 -21.74 7.75
CA CYS A 169 -67.96 -20.28 7.88
C CYS A 169 -67.36 -19.55 6.66
N ASP A 170 -68.25 -18.84 5.96
CA ASP A 170 -68.09 -17.70 5.04
C ASP A 170 -66.86 -17.55 4.12
N SER A 171 -67.20 -17.55 2.83
CA SER A 171 -66.44 -17.05 1.70
C SER A 171 -66.27 -15.54 1.71
N VAL A 172 -65.10 -15.02 1.34
CA VAL A 172 -64.94 -14.03 0.24
C VAL A 172 -63.55 -14.21 -0.38
N VAL A 173 -63.55 -14.41 -1.69
CA VAL A 173 -62.39 -14.37 -2.59
C VAL A 173 -62.21 -12.93 -3.07
N THR A 174 -61.03 -12.33 -2.91
CA THR A 174 -60.45 -11.41 -3.91
C THR A 174 -58.91 -11.39 -3.85
N SER A 175 -58.30 -12.05 -4.84
CA SER A 175 -57.20 -11.55 -5.69
C SER A 175 -56.23 -10.49 -5.13
N GLY A 176 -54.95 -10.90 -5.05
CA GLY A 176 -53.77 -10.20 -5.57
C GLY A 176 -53.51 -8.75 -5.16
N GLN A 177 -52.62 -8.56 -4.18
CA GLN A 177 -51.70 -7.41 -4.13
C GLN A 177 -50.50 -7.74 -3.24
N HIS A 178 -49.34 -7.90 -3.88
CA HIS A 178 -48.03 -7.93 -3.26
C HIS A 178 -47.57 -6.48 -2.97
N HIS A 179 -46.86 -6.32 -1.85
CA HIS A 179 -45.96 -5.21 -1.50
C HIS A 179 -46.58 -3.84 -1.14
N GLN A 180 -46.96 -3.70 0.14
CA GLN A 180 -46.58 -2.58 1.01
C GLN A 180 -47.18 -2.80 2.40
N GLN A 181 -46.39 -3.25 3.38
CA GLN A 181 -46.70 -3.02 4.78
C GLN A 181 -45.43 -2.68 5.55
N GLN A 182 -45.40 -1.41 5.95
CA GLN A 182 -44.44 -0.80 6.84
C GLN A 182 -44.45 -1.44 8.22
N ASN A 183 -43.28 -1.46 8.83
CA ASN A 183 -43.01 -1.78 10.23
C ASN A 183 -44.02 -1.09 11.16
N ALA A 184 -44.85 -1.87 11.84
CA ALA A 184 -45.53 -1.43 13.06
C ALA A 184 -44.53 -1.55 14.23
N ILE A 185 -44.11 -0.39 14.73
CA ILE A 185 -43.25 -0.22 15.91
C ILE A 185 -44.03 -0.68 17.15
N VAL A 186 -43.62 -1.79 17.76
CA VAL A 186 -43.97 -2.10 19.14
C VAL A 186 -43.19 -1.13 20.05
N PRO A 187 -43.82 -0.34 20.93
CA PRO A 187 -43.09 0.51 21.85
C PRO A 187 -42.28 -0.36 22.82
N ARG A 188 -40.95 -0.39 22.67
CA ARG A 188 -40.06 -0.96 23.68
C ARG A 188 -40.23 -0.14 24.98
N PRO A 189 -40.33 -0.77 26.16
CA PRO A 189 -40.43 -0.03 27.41
C PRO A 189 -39.22 0.90 27.56
N GLN A 190 -39.47 2.16 27.92
CA GLN A 190 -38.44 3.17 28.15
C GLN A 190 -37.45 2.64 29.19
N ARG A 191 -36.25 2.26 28.75
CA ARG A 191 -35.13 1.89 29.62
C ARG A 191 -34.58 3.19 30.21
N ASP A 192 -34.41 3.25 31.53
CA ASP A 192 -33.74 4.39 32.18
C ASP A 192 -32.29 4.47 31.69
N ALA A 193 -32.00 5.51 30.90
CA ALA A 193 -30.72 5.70 30.22
C ALA A 193 -29.50 5.88 31.16
N ASN A 194 -29.75 6.12 32.45
CA ASN A 194 -28.73 6.31 33.49
C ASN A 194 -28.58 5.11 34.44
N ASN A 195 -29.31 4.02 34.24
CA ASN A 195 -29.21 2.83 35.08
C ASN A 195 -28.12 1.89 34.54
N PRO A 196 -27.11 1.48 35.34
CA PRO A 196 -26.09 0.53 34.92
C PRO A 196 -26.66 -0.81 34.41
N ALA A 197 -27.84 -1.24 34.89
CA ALA A 197 -28.51 -2.42 34.37
C ALA A 197 -28.99 -2.25 32.91
N GLY A 198 -29.40 -1.05 32.52
CA GLY A 198 -29.80 -0.74 31.15
C GLY A 198 -28.62 -0.76 30.18
N LEU A 199 -27.48 -0.20 30.60
CA LEU A 199 -26.24 -0.23 29.83
C LEU A 199 -25.70 -1.66 29.66
N LEU A 200 -25.80 -2.49 30.70
CA LEU A 200 -25.43 -3.90 30.61
C LEU A 200 -26.30 -4.67 29.60
N ALA A 201 -27.61 -4.43 29.58
CA ALA A 201 -28.49 -5.04 28.59
C ALA A 201 -28.11 -4.65 27.15
N ILE A 202 -27.76 -3.38 26.91
CA ILE A 202 -27.25 -2.91 25.62
C ILE A 202 -25.93 -3.61 25.27
N ALA A 203 -25.03 -3.75 26.26
CA ALA A 203 -23.74 -4.42 26.09
C ALA A 203 -23.89 -5.90 25.70
N GLU A 204 -24.78 -6.63 26.37
CA GLU A 204 -25.05 -8.05 26.10
C GLU A 204 -25.72 -8.25 24.73
N GLU A 205 -26.69 -7.41 24.37
CA GLU A 205 -27.32 -7.40 23.04
C GLU A 205 -26.28 -7.13 21.95
N THR A 206 -25.41 -6.15 22.17
CA THR A 206 -24.30 -5.80 21.27
C THR A 206 -23.32 -6.96 21.11
N MET A 207 -22.96 -7.63 22.20
CA MET A 207 -22.05 -8.78 22.17
C MET A 207 -22.62 -9.93 21.35
N ALA A 208 -23.90 -10.26 21.52
CA ALA A 208 -24.58 -11.32 20.77
C ALA A 208 -24.61 -11.01 19.26
N GLU A 209 -25.02 -9.79 18.89
CA GLU A 209 -25.02 -9.35 17.48
C GLU A 209 -23.61 -9.33 16.89
N PHE A 210 -22.62 -8.78 17.60
CA PHE A 210 -21.23 -8.76 17.17
C PHE A 210 -20.69 -10.17 16.91
N LEU A 211 -20.88 -11.10 17.85
CA LEU A 211 -20.40 -12.48 17.69
C LEU A 211 -21.01 -13.15 16.46
N SER A 212 -22.29 -12.92 16.18
CA SER A 212 -22.95 -13.44 14.99
C SER A 212 -22.35 -12.91 13.66
N LYS A 213 -21.89 -11.64 13.65
CA LYS A 213 -21.17 -11.06 12.51
C LYS A 213 -19.75 -11.63 12.41
N ALA A 214 -19.06 -11.74 13.54
CA ALA A 214 -17.68 -12.23 13.63
C ALA A 214 -17.55 -13.70 13.26
N THR A 215 -18.58 -14.53 13.49
CA THR A 215 -18.63 -15.93 13.05
C THR A 215 -19.18 -16.10 11.63
N GLY A 216 -19.62 -15.02 10.97
CA GLY A 216 -20.07 -15.05 9.58
C GLY A 216 -21.51 -15.49 9.36
N THR A 217 -22.36 -15.48 10.38
CA THR A 217 -23.75 -15.96 10.28
C THR A 217 -24.78 -14.86 10.02
N ALA A 218 -24.42 -13.58 10.21
CA ALA A 218 -25.37 -12.47 10.21
C ALA A 218 -25.25 -11.48 9.03
N VAL A 219 -24.15 -11.51 8.27
CA VAL A 219 -23.90 -10.59 7.15
C VAL A 219 -23.42 -11.41 5.96
N GLU A 220 -23.90 -11.07 4.77
CA GLU A 220 -23.40 -11.62 3.52
C GLU A 220 -22.02 -11.01 3.23
N TRP A 221 -20.99 -11.82 3.48
CA TRP A 221 -19.59 -11.42 3.34
C TRP A 221 -19.07 -11.75 1.94
N VAL A 222 -18.58 -10.72 1.24
CA VAL A 222 -17.89 -10.88 -0.05
C VAL A 222 -16.40 -10.69 0.18
N GLN A 223 -15.59 -11.68 -0.20
CA GLN A 223 -14.14 -11.60 -0.06
C GLN A 223 -13.57 -10.52 -0.99
N MET A 224 -12.65 -9.70 -0.48
CA MET A 224 -11.99 -8.67 -1.29
C MET A 224 -11.11 -9.30 -2.39
N VAL A 225 -11.28 -8.83 -3.63
CA VAL A 225 -10.52 -9.26 -4.82
C VAL A 225 -9.03 -8.92 -4.66
N GLY A 226 -8.14 -9.82 -5.11
CA GLY A 226 -6.69 -9.63 -5.05
C GLY A 226 -6.02 -10.20 -3.78
N MET A 227 -6.79 -10.56 -2.76
CA MET A 227 -6.29 -11.18 -1.53
C MET A 227 -6.17 -12.71 -1.70
N LYS A 228 -4.97 -13.21 -2.04
CA LYS A 228 -4.71 -14.66 -2.08
C LYS A 228 -4.56 -15.21 -0.65
N PRO A 229 -5.36 -16.21 -0.22
CA PRO A 229 -5.15 -16.87 1.05
C PRO A 229 -3.81 -17.62 1.02
N GLY A 230 -2.97 -17.39 2.03
CA GLY A 230 -1.65 -17.99 2.12
C GLY A 230 -0.96 -17.68 3.46
N PRO A 231 0.14 -18.36 3.79
CA PRO A 231 0.86 -18.14 5.05
C PRO A 231 1.44 -16.72 5.19
N ASP A 232 1.61 -16.02 4.07
CA ASP A 232 2.10 -14.64 3.99
C ASP A 232 0.96 -13.61 3.82
N SER A 233 -0.32 -14.01 3.84
CA SER A 233 -1.45 -13.07 3.69
C SER A 233 -1.78 -12.33 5.00
N ILE A 234 -2.28 -11.09 4.90
CA ILE A 234 -2.74 -10.24 6.03
C ILE A 234 -3.84 -10.94 6.83
N GLY A 235 -4.60 -11.81 6.18
CA GLY A 235 -5.75 -12.50 6.75
C GLY A 235 -6.79 -12.75 5.68
N ILE A 236 -7.95 -13.25 6.09
CA ILE A 236 -9.14 -13.30 5.26
C ILE A 236 -9.89 -11.99 5.48
N ILE A 237 -10.07 -11.21 4.41
CA ILE A 237 -10.76 -9.93 4.46
C ILE A 237 -12.02 -10.01 3.61
N ALA A 238 -13.14 -9.63 4.19
CA ALA A 238 -14.43 -9.56 3.52
C ALA A 238 -15.12 -8.24 3.82
N VAL A 239 -15.94 -7.81 2.87
CA VAL A 239 -16.77 -6.61 2.95
C VAL A 239 -18.23 -7.02 2.87
N SER A 240 -19.11 -6.23 3.48
CA SER A 240 -20.54 -6.47 3.38
C SER A 240 -21.07 -6.12 1.99
N HIS A 241 -22.15 -6.82 1.62
CA HIS A 241 -23.00 -6.46 0.50
C HIS A 241 -24.40 -6.13 1.02
N ASN A 242 -25.01 -5.05 0.53
CA ASN A 242 -26.39 -4.64 0.83
C ASN A 242 -26.78 -4.63 2.33
N CYS A 243 -25.90 -4.16 3.22
CA CYS A 243 -26.28 -3.89 4.61
C CYS A 243 -26.63 -2.41 4.83
N ILE A 244 -27.28 -2.10 5.94
CA ILE A 244 -27.44 -0.73 6.42
C ILE A 244 -26.05 -0.22 6.83
N GLY A 245 -25.63 0.95 6.36
CA GLY A 245 -24.26 1.44 6.52
C GLY A 245 -23.25 0.61 5.74
N VAL A 246 -22.00 0.61 6.19
CA VAL A 246 -20.89 -0.14 5.59
C VAL A 246 -20.25 -1.06 6.62
N ALA A 247 -19.88 -2.27 6.20
CA ALA A 247 -19.19 -3.19 7.08
C ALA A 247 -18.02 -3.91 6.42
N ALA A 248 -17.02 -4.20 7.24
CA ALA A 248 -15.83 -4.94 6.88
C ALA A 248 -15.48 -5.93 7.99
N ARG A 249 -14.93 -7.07 7.60
CA ARG A 249 -14.49 -8.13 8.49
C ARG A 249 -13.12 -8.61 8.10
N ALA A 250 -12.24 -8.78 9.08
CA ALA A 250 -10.95 -9.41 8.89
C ALA A 250 -10.71 -10.53 9.91
N CYS A 251 -10.02 -11.57 9.49
CA CYS A 251 -9.57 -12.67 10.34
C CYS A 251 -8.08 -12.92 10.10
N GLY A 252 -7.25 -12.86 11.14
CA GLY A 252 -5.80 -13.05 11.01
C GLY A 252 -5.09 -13.50 12.29
N LEU A 253 -4.01 -14.27 12.12
CA LEU A 253 -3.18 -14.81 13.21
C LEU A 253 -2.07 -13.82 13.58
N VAL A 254 -1.80 -13.69 14.89
CA VAL A 254 -0.75 -12.82 15.44
C VAL A 254 -0.03 -13.53 16.58
N SER A 255 1.30 -13.40 16.67
CA SER A 255 2.13 -13.92 17.76
C SER A 255 2.12 -13.03 19.01
N LEU A 256 0.95 -12.60 19.48
CA LEU A 256 0.75 -11.82 20.71
C LEU A 256 -0.39 -12.43 21.54
N GLU A 257 -0.29 -12.32 22.87
CA GLU A 257 -1.33 -12.81 23.79
C GLU A 257 -2.62 -11.95 23.72
N PRO A 258 -3.80 -12.52 24.06
CA PRO A 258 -5.08 -11.84 23.88
C PRO A 258 -5.18 -10.48 24.58
N THR A 259 -4.64 -10.37 25.79
CA THR A 259 -4.60 -9.13 26.58
C THR A 259 -3.77 -8.05 25.88
N LYS A 260 -2.60 -8.41 25.34
CA LYS A 260 -1.76 -7.46 24.63
C LYS A 260 -2.39 -6.98 23.32
N VAL A 261 -3.05 -7.89 22.61
CA VAL A 261 -3.82 -7.55 21.40
C VAL A 261 -4.94 -6.57 21.72
N ALA A 262 -5.67 -6.79 22.82
CA ALA A 262 -6.72 -5.91 23.27
C ALA A 262 -6.22 -4.50 23.64
N GLU A 263 -5.09 -4.39 24.35
CA GLU A 263 -4.48 -3.09 24.65
C GLU A 263 -4.17 -2.29 23.37
N ILE A 264 -3.54 -2.93 22.39
CA ILE A 264 -3.18 -2.31 21.10
C ILE A 264 -4.44 -1.87 20.35
N LEU A 265 -5.45 -2.73 20.27
CA LEU A 265 -6.70 -2.43 19.56
C LEU A 265 -7.51 -1.31 20.21
N LYS A 266 -7.52 -1.23 21.55
CA LYS A 266 -8.20 -0.17 22.29
C LYS A 266 -7.54 1.21 22.09
N ASP A 267 -6.23 1.25 21.86
CA ASP A 267 -5.47 2.47 21.58
C ASP A 267 -5.61 2.91 20.11
N ARG A 268 -6.84 3.23 19.68
CA ARG A 268 -7.14 3.68 18.30
C ARG A 268 -6.23 4.80 17.80
N PRO A 269 -5.89 5.85 18.58
CA PRO A 269 -5.02 6.92 18.10
C PRO A 269 -3.61 6.46 17.66
N SER A 270 -3.14 5.31 18.14
CA SER A 270 -1.81 4.78 17.77
C SER A 270 -1.76 4.12 16.39
N TRP A 271 -2.90 3.76 15.80
CA TRP A 271 -2.97 2.99 14.56
C TRP A 271 -4.03 3.46 13.56
N TYR A 272 -5.15 4.00 14.02
CA TYR A 272 -6.21 4.49 13.16
C TYR A 272 -5.92 5.94 12.75
N ARG A 273 -5.36 6.15 11.55
CA ARG A 273 -4.88 7.45 11.07
C ARG A 273 -5.94 8.54 11.00
N ASP A 274 -7.20 8.16 10.81
CA ASP A 274 -8.32 9.10 10.77
C ASP A 274 -8.88 9.39 12.17
N CYS A 275 -8.41 8.72 13.23
CA CYS A 275 -8.77 9.01 14.62
C CYS A 275 -8.04 10.26 15.13
N ARG A 276 -8.81 11.26 15.58
CA ARG A 276 -8.27 12.46 16.23
C ARG A 276 -8.02 12.22 17.71
N CYS A 277 -9.05 11.76 18.41
CA CYS A 277 -9.01 11.48 19.84
C CYS A 277 -10.07 10.46 20.24
N VAL A 278 -9.81 9.82 21.39
CA VAL A 278 -10.74 8.92 22.08
C VAL A 278 -10.73 9.32 23.54
N GLU A 279 -11.90 9.71 24.05
CA GLU A 279 -12.12 10.08 25.44
C GLU A 279 -13.04 9.06 26.11
N ILE A 280 -12.56 8.46 27.20
CA ILE A 280 -13.35 7.54 28.03
C ILE A 280 -14.01 8.40 29.12
N LEU A 281 -15.31 8.65 28.99
CA LEU A 281 -16.05 9.51 29.91
C LEU A 281 -16.46 8.78 31.18
N HIS A 282 -16.87 7.52 31.06
CA HIS A 282 -17.29 6.70 32.19
C HIS A 282 -16.85 5.24 32.02
N VAL A 283 -16.56 4.58 33.14
CA VAL A 283 -16.22 3.15 33.20
C VAL A 283 -17.07 2.49 34.27
N PHE A 284 -17.74 1.39 33.91
CA PHE A 284 -18.58 0.60 34.81
C PHE A 284 -18.11 -0.86 34.80
N PRO A 285 -17.69 -1.41 35.96
CA PRO A 285 -17.44 -2.85 36.07
C PRO A 285 -18.76 -3.63 36.04
N THR A 286 -18.76 -4.82 35.44
CA THR A 286 -19.93 -5.70 35.38
C THR A 286 -19.74 -6.90 36.32
N GLY A 287 -20.86 -7.47 36.81
CA GLY A 287 -20.82 -8.56 37.80
C GLY A 287 -20.18 -9.87 37.31
N ASN A 288 -20.06 -10.04 36.00
CA ASN A 288 -19.39 -11.17 35.33
C ASN A 288 -17.89 -10.91 35.04
N GLY A 289 -17.29 -9.86 35.62
CA GLY A 289 -15.88 -9.53 35.43
C GLY A 289 -15.56 -8.80 34.12
N GLY A 290 -16.56 -8.33 33.40
CA GLY A 290 -16.40 -7.43 32.26
C GLY A 290 -16.35 -5.95 32.64
N THR A 291 -16.14 -5.09 31.64
CA THR A 291 -16.09 -3.64 31.80
C THR A 291 -16.84 -2.95 30.67
N ILE A 292 -17.72 -2.02 31.01
CA ILE A 292 -18.41 -1.13 30.08
C ILE A 292 -17.73 0.24 30.13
N GLU A 293 -17.39 0.77 28.97
CA GLU A 293 -16.76 2.07 28.79
C GLU A 293 -17.66 2.94 27.91
N LEU A 294 -18.00 4.15 28.35
CA LEU A 294 -18.67 5.14 27.54
C LEU A 294 -17.63 6.03 26.87
N ILE A 295 -17.62 6.01 25.54
CA ILE A 295 -16.54 6.54 24.73
C ILE A 295 -17.07 7.62 23.79
N TYR A 296 -16.42 8.76 23.86
CA TYR A 296 -16.54 9.81 22.87
C TYR A 296 -15.31 9.79 21.96
N MET A 297 -15.50 9.62 20.66
CA MET A 297 -14.42 9.54 19.68
C MET A 297 -14.64 10.55 18.58
N GLN A 298 -13.56 11.20 18.14
CA GLN A 298 -13.58 12.11 16.98
C GLN A 298 -12.67 11.59 15.87
N THR A 299 -13.08 11.86 14.64
CA THR A 299 -12.34 11.50 13.43
C THR A 299 -12.16 12.70 12.52
N TYR A 300 -11.01 12.76 11.87
CA TYR A 300 -10.66 13.79 10.90
C TYR A 300 -11.53 13.67 9.64
N ALA A 301 -11.88 14.81 9.04
CA ALA A 301 -12.35 14.81 7.66
C ALA A 301 -11.18 14.49 6.71
N PRO A 302 -11.39 13.61 5.71
CA PRO A 302 -10.35 13.23 4.76
C PRO A 302 -10.02 14.34 3.74
N THR A 303 -10.90 15.33 3.57
CA THR A 303 -10.83 16.42 2.58
C THR A 303 -11.38 17.71 3.20
N THR A 304 -11.12 18.87 2.57
CA THR A 304 -11.70 20.15 3.02
C THR A 304 -13.18 20.33 2.61
N LEU A 305 -13.73 19.36 1.89
CA LEU A 305 -15.08 19.41 1.30
C LEU A 305 -16.13 18.65 2.13
N ALA A 306 -15.74 18.13 3.29
CA ALA A 306 -16.60 17.38 4.18
C ALA A 306 -16.31 17.75 5.65
N ALA A 307 -17.34 17.69 6.49
CA ALA A 307 -17.20 17.92 7.92
C ALA A 307 -16.59 16.70 8.64
N PRO A 308 -15.87 16.87 9.76
CA PRO A 308 -15.37 15.76 10.56
C PRO A 308 -16.50 15.00 11.27
N ARG A 309 -16.25 13.75 11.70
CA ARG A 309 -17.26 12.89 12.34
C ARG A 309 -16.94 12.64 13.80
N ASP A 310 -17.97 12.61 14.63
CA ASP A 310 -17.87 12.16 16.01
C ASP A 310 -18.74 10.92 16.27
N PHE A 311 -18.39 10.19 17.32
CA PHE A 311 -19.04 8.96 17.72
C PHE A 311 -19.26 8.97 19.23
N TRP A 312 -20.46 8.58 19.63
CA TRP A 312 -20.83 8.38 21.03
C TRP A 312 -21.22 6.92 21.22
N THR A 313 -20.36 6.16 21.89
CA THR A 313 -20.43 4.69 21.89
C THR A 313 -20.32 4.10 23.28
N LEU A 314 -20.87 2.89 23.40
CA LEU A 314 -20.65 1.98 24.50
C LEU A 314 -19.70 0.88 24.01
N ARG A 315 -18.56 0.72 24.68
CA ARG A 315 -17.62 -0.38 24.46
C ARG A 315 -17.68 -1.34 25.65
N TYR A 316 -17.98 -2.59 25.39
CA TYR A 316 -18.03 -3.66 26.38
C TYR A 316 -16.87 -4.63 26.17
N THR A 317 -16.10 -4.90 27.22
CA THR A 317 -15.02 -5.88 27.23
C THR A 317 -15.38 -7.01 28.19
N SER A 318 -15.36 -8.25 27.71
CA SER A 318 -15.69 -9.44 28.50
C SER A 318 -14.77 -10.60 28.14
N CYS A 319 -14.38 -11.38 29.15
CA CYS A 319 -13.75 -12.68 28.94
C CYS A 319 -14.83 -13.76 28.78
N LEU A 320 -14.60 -14.72 27.89
CA LEU A 320 -15.43 -15.91 27.73
C LEU A 320 -14.83 -17.09 28.50
N GLU A 321 -15.63 -18.13 28.74
CA GLU A 321 -15.22 -19.32 29.48
C GLU A 321 -14.06 -20.09 28.82
N ASP A 322 -13.91 -19.98 27.51
CA ASP A 322 -12.84 -20.61 26.72
C ASP A 322 -11.51 -19.82 26.74
N GLY A 323 -11.44 -18.74 27.52
CA GLY A 323 -10.28 -17.84 27.59
C GLY A 323 -10.20 -16.83 26.44
N SER A 324 -11.19 -16.80 25.54
CA SER A 324 -11.29 -15.76 24.52
C SER A 324 -11.69 -14.42 25.13
N LEU A 325 -11.19 -13.34 24.54
CA LEU A 325 -11.53 -11.97 24.92
C LEU A 325 -12.40 -11.34 23.84
N VAL A 326 -13.54 -10.79 24.24
CA VAL A 326 -14.48 -10.07 23.37
C VAL A 326 -14.49 -8.61 23.76
N ILE A 327 -14.31 -7.74 22.76
CA ILE A 327 -14.49 -6.30 22.87
C ILE A 327 -15.52 -5.91 21.82
N CYS A 328 -16.72 -5.51 22.22
CA CYS A 328 -17.76 -5.09 21.28
C CYS A 328 -18.20 -3.66 21.54
N GLU A 329 -18.58 -2.96 20.48
CA GLU A 329 -18.92 -1.54 20.51
C GLU A 329 -20.21 -1.26 19.72
N ARG A 330 -21.01 -0.32 20.22
CA ARG A 330 -22.22 0.19 19.57
C ARG A 330 -22.45 1.66 19.94
N SER A 331 -22.96 2.45 18.99
CA SER A 331 -23.41 3.80 19.26
C SER A 331 -24.60 3.84 20.19
N LEU A 332 -24.60 4.83 21.08
CA LEU A 332 -25.70 5.12 21.98
C LEU A 332 -26.60 6.18 21.35
N THR A 333 -27.80 5.75 20.99
CA THR A 333 -28.85 6.56 20.40
C THR A 333 -30.12 6.46 21.22
N GLN A 334 -31.08 7.35 20.96
CA GLN A 334 -32.40 7.28 21.58
C GLN A 334 -33.11 5.95 21.28
N SER A 335 -32.89 5.35 20.09
CA SER A 335 -33.48 4.06 19.71
C SER A 335 -32.87 2.87 20.45
N THR A 336 -31.58 2.95 20.81
CA THR A 336 -30.93 1.95 21.67
C THR A 336 -31.27 2.10 23.16
N GLY A 337 -31.89 3.21 23.56
CA GLY A 337 -32.15 3.55 24.96
C GLY A 337 -30.90 4.03 25.72
N GLY A 338 -29.87 4.49 25.00
CA GLY A 338 -28.65 5.02 25.58
C GLY A 338 -28.77 6.49 26.04
N PRO A 339 -27.89 6.96 26.93
CA PRO A 339 -27.84 8.36 27.34
C PRO A 339 -27.51 9.28 26.17
N SER A 340 -28.02 10.51 26.22
CA SER A 340 -27.70 11.55 25.24
C SER A 340 -26.19 11.85 25.27
N GLY A 341 -25.55 11.79 24.11
CA GLY A 341 -24.13 12.08 23.99
C GLY A 341 -23.81 13.58 24.08
N PRO A 342 -22.51 13.93 24.13
CA PRO A 342 -22.06 15.31 24.07
C PRO A 342 -22.57 16.02 22.81
N THR A 343 -22.92 17.29 22.93
CA THR A 343 -23.22 18.16 21.77
C THR A 343 -21.94 18.85 21.33
N THR A 344 -21.41 18.48 20.17
CA THR A 344 -20.23 19.13 19.60
C THR A 344 -20.59 19.84 18.30
N PRO A 345 -20.60 21.20 18.30
CA PRO A 345 -20.79 21.94 17.07
C PRO A 345 -19.63 21.59 16.10
N ASN A 346 -19.93 21.58 14.80
CA ASN A 346 -18.99 21.30 13.69
C ASN A 346 -18.66 19.82 13.40
N PHE A 347 -19.26 18.86 14.12
CA PHE A 347 -19.13 17.43 13.82
C PHE A 347 -20.46 16.85 13.34
N ILE A 348 -20.37 15.88 12.43
CA ILE A 348 -21.50 15.03 12.04
C ILE A 348 -21.47 13.76 12.90
N ARG A 349 -22.58 13.46 13.58
CA ARG A 349 -22.71 12.28 14.42
C ARG A 349 -22.84 11.03 13.55
N ALA A 350 -21.80 10.21 13.56
CA ALA A 350 -21.79 8.91 12.92
C ALA A 350 -22.15 7.80 13.92
N GLU A 351 -22.61 6.66 13.41
CA GLU A 351 -23.05 5.53 14.21
C GLU A 351 -22.14 4.31 14.03
N VAL A 352 -21.70 3.73 15.13
CA VAL A 352 -21.13 2.39 15.18
C VAL A 352 -22.28 1.40 15.38
N LEU A 353 -22.56 0.59 14.38
CA LEU A 353 -23.41 -0.58 14.53
C LEU A 353 -22.60 -1.70 15.20
N PRO A 354 -23.21 -2.78 15.74
CA PRO A 354 -22.48 -3.77 16.52
C PRO A 354 -21.21 -4.26 15.83
N SER A 355 -20.08 -3.84 16.39
CA SER A 355 -18.71 -3.95 15.87
C SER A 355 -17.80 -4.44 17.00
N GLY A 356 -16.56 -4.81 16.69
CA GLY A 356 -15.62 -5.22 17.73
C GLY A 356 -14.54 -6.19 17.31
N TYR A 357 -13.96 -6.81 18.33
CA TYR A 357 -12.84 -7.72 18.25
C TYR A 357 -13.14 -8.99 19.06
N LEU A 358 -12.98 -10.15 18.43
CA LEU A 358 -12.98 -11.45 19.08
C LEU A 358 -11.55 -12.00 19.00
N ILE A 359 -10.90 -12.13 20.16
CA ILE A 359 -9.50 -12.50 20.28
C ILE A 359 -9.43 -13.85 20.97
N ARG A 360 -9.06 -14.89 20.21
CA ARG A 360 -9.02 -16.27 20.69
C ARG A 360 -7.58 -16.72 20.90
N PRO A 361 -7.21 -17.24 22.08
CA PRO A 361 -5.88 -17.81 22.28
C PRO A 361 -5.64 -19.01 21.34
N CYS A 362 -4.39 -19.23 20.93
CA CYS A 362 -4.01 -20.36 20.08
C CYS A 362 -3.04 -21.32 20.80
N GLU A 363 -3.22 -22.63 20.58
CA GLU A 363 -2.27 -23.64 21.04
C GLU A 363 -0.92 -23.47 20.33
N GLY A 364 0.13 -23.11 21.08
CA GLY A 364 1.45 -22.78 20.55
C GLY A 364 1.87 -21.32 20.69
N GLY A 365 1.05 -20.48 21.34
CA GLY A 365 1.31 -19.07 21.61
C GLY A 365 0.74 -18.14 20.52
N GLY A 366 0.28 -16.96 20.94
CA GLY A 366 -0.37 -15.99 20.06
C GLY A 366 -1.90 -16.02 20.11
N SER A 367 -2.53 -15.28 19.20
CA SER A 367 -3.98 -15.08 19.13
C SER A 367 -4.50 -15.12 17.70
N MET A 368 -5.69 -15.68 17.54
CA MET A 368 -6.53 -15.57 16.35
C MET A 368 -7.50 -14.41 16.56
N ILE A 369 -7.45 -13.42 15.67
CA ILE A 369 -8.22 -12.18 15.80
C ILE A 369 -9.29 -12.15 14.72
N HIS A 370 -10.55 -11.93 15.12
CA HIS A 370 -11.65 -11.54 14.24
C HIS A 370 -12.01 -10.09 14.51
N ILE A 371 -11.94 -9.25 13.48
CA ILE A 371 -12.30 -7.84 13.51
C ILE A 371 -13.58 -7.68 12.71
N VAL A 372 -14.57 -6.98 13.27
CA VAL A 372 -15.77 -6.54 12.54
C VAL A 372 -15.94 -5.06 12.77
N ASP A 373 -15.90 -4.31 11.69
CA ASP A 373 -16.19 -2.89 11.68
C ASP A 373 -17.47 -2.66 10.90
N HIS A 374 -18.47 -2.04 11.51
CA HIS A 374 -19.78 -1.79 10.93
C HIS A 374 -20.24 -0.42 11.35
N VAL A 375 -20.27 0.52 10.41
CA VAL A 375 -20.52 1.93 10.68
C VAL A 375 -21.51 2.54 9.69
N ASP A 376 -22.29 3.51 10.17
CA ASP A 376 -23.00 4.46 9.34
C ASP A 376 -22.32 5.82 9.51
N LEU A 377 -21.74 6.33 8.41
CA LEU A 377 -20.97 7.57 8.40
C LEU A 377 -21.80 8.79 7.97
N ASP A 378 -23.12 8.62 7.90
CA ASP A 378 -24.09 9.62 7.43
C ASP A 378 -23.66 10.21 6.08
N ALA A 379 -23.52 9.36 5.08
CA ALA A 379 -23.00 9.75 3.77
C ALA A 379 -23.84 10.86 3.09
N TRP A 380 -25.11 10.99 3.46
CA TRP A 380 -25.99 12.03 2.94
C TRP A 380 -25.63 13.45 3.42
N SER A 381 -24.84 13.57 4.49
CA SER A 381 -24.29 14.85 4.96
C SER A 381 -23.26 15.49 4.01
N VAL A 382 -22.74 14.75 3.03
CA VAL A 382 -21.74 15.25 2.08
C VAL A 382 -22.30 15.36 0.65
N PRO A 383 -21.67 16.19 -0.21
CA PRO A 383 -21.99 16.22 -1.63
C PRO A 383 -21.96 14.84 -2.27
N GLU A 384 -22.85 14.59 -3.24
CA GLU A 384 -23.02 13.29 -3.88
C GLU A 384 -21.70 12.70 -4.41
N VAL A 385 -20.85 13.56 -4.97
CA VAL A 385 -19.54 13.16 -5.50
C VAL A 385 -18.59 12.58 -4.44
N LEU A 386 -18.79 12.92 -3.16
CA LEU A 386 -17.96 12.44 -2.04
C LEU A 386 -18.59 11.27 -1.28
N ARG A 387 -19.85 10.92 -1.54
CA ARG A 387 -20.54 9.80 -0.88
C ARG A 387 -19.75 8.48 -0.95
N PRO A 388 -19.05 8.13 -2.05
CA PRO A 388 -18.24 6.92 -2.09
C PRO A 388 -17.20 6.81 -0.97
N LEU A 389 -16.69 7.94 -0.44
CA LEU A 389 -15.75 7.95 0.69
C LEU A 389 -16.36 7.42 2.00
N TYR A 390 -17.68 7.48 2.13
CA TYR A 390 -18.44 7.14 3.34
C TYR A 390 -19.34 5.91 3.14
N GLU A 391 -19.68 5.57 1.88
CA GLU A 391 -20.49 4.40 1.52
C GLU A 391 -19.66 3.21 0.99
N SER A 392 -18.35 3.36 0.81
CA SER A 392 -17.51 2.25 0.33
C SER A 392 -17.03 1.36 1.49
N PRO A 393 -17.48 0.09 1.57
CA PRO A 393 -16.97 -0.84 2.58
C PRO A 393 -15.51 -1.22 2.33
N LYS A 394 -15.01 -1.05 1.09
CA LYS A 394 -13.59 -1.25 0.76
C LYS A 394 -12.70 -0.18 1.39
N ILE A 395 -13.13 1.08 1.34
CA ILE A 395 -12.43 2.19 2.01
C ILE A 395 -12.43 1.98 3.52
N LEU A 396 -13.57 1.59 4.11
CA LEU A 396 -13.66 1.22 5.53
C LEU A 396 -12.67 0.10 5.88
N ALA A 397 -12.68 -0.99 5.10
CA ALA A 397 -11.81 -2.14 5.31
C ALA A 397 -10.33 -1.72 5.29
N GLN A 398 -9.90 -0.95 4.29
CA GLN A 398 -8.51 -0.53 4.15
C GLN A 398 -8.07 0.43 5.26
N LYS A 399 -8.90 1.41 5.64
CA LYS A 399 -8.54 2.45 6.60
C LYS A 399 -8.63 2.03 8.05
N MET A 400 -9.53 1.10 8.38
CA MET A 400 -9.79 0.68 9.76
C MET A 400 -9.46 -0.79 9.99
N THR A 401 -10.15 -1.70 9.29
CA THR A 401 -10.08 -3.14 9.58
C THR A 401 -8.71 -3.75 9.28
N ILE A 402 -8.21 -3.52 8.07
CA ILE A 402 -6.91 -4.01 7.60
C ILE A 402 -5.78 -3.25 8.31
N ALA A 403 -5.94 -1.94 8.51
CA ALA A 403 -4.98 -1.10 9.23
C ALA A 403 -4.73 -1.61 10.67
N ALA A 404 -5.80 -1.97 11.39
CA ALA A 404 -5.69 -2.58 12.72
C ALA A 404 -4.87 -3.87 12.70
N LEU A 405 -5.23 -4.79 11.79
CA LEU A 405 -4.57 -6.10 11.70
C LEU A 405 -3.09 -5.98 11.30
N ARG A 406 -2.77 -5.07 10.38
CA ARG A 406 -1.40 -4.73 9.98
C ARG A 406 -0.60 -4.16 11.13
N HIS A 407 -1.17 -3.22 11.87
CA HIS A 407 -0.50 -2.58 12.99
C HIS A 407 -0.12 -3.59 14.08
N ILE A 408 -1.05 -4.49 14.45
CA ILE A 408 -0.80 -5.52 15.45
C ILE A 408 0.28 -6.49 14.96
N ARG A 409 0.24 -6.90 13.69
CA ARG A 409 1.27 -7.76 13.08
C ARG A 409 2.64 -7.10 13.07
N GLN A 410 2.70 -5.80 12.78
CA GLN A 410 3.92 -5.01 12.82
C GLN A 410 4.52 -5.01 14.24
N ILE A 411 3.71 -4.74 15.28
CA ILE A 411 4.17 -4.80 16.67
C ILE A 411 4.64 -6.21 17.05
N ALA A 412 3.89 -7.25 16.65
CA ALA A 412 4.22 -8.64 16.93
C ALA A 412 5.54 -9.09 16.28
N HIS A 413 5.87 -8.51 15.12
CA HIS A 413 7.10 -8.82 14.41
C HIS A 413 8.32 -8.09 15.00
N GLU A 414 8.13 -6.87 15.50
CA GLU A 414 9.18 -6.14 16.17
C GLU A 414 9.53 -6.73 17.53
N SER A 415 8.53 -7.25 18.25
CA SER A 415 8.75 -7.93 19.52
C SER A 415 9.46 -9.27 19.36
N SER A 416 9.44 -9.89 18.17
CA SER A 416 10.12 -11.17 17.92
C SER A 416 11.63 -11.05 17.65
N GLY A 417 12.13 -9.84 17.32
CA GLY A 417 13.56 -9.58 17.10
C GLY A 417 14.16 -10.21 15.83
N GLU A 418 13.33 -10.65 14.87
CA GLU A 418 13.78 -11.40 13.68
C GLU A 418 14.41 -10.55 12.55
N ILE A 419 14.39 -9.21 12.62
CA ILE A 419 14.99 -8.33 11.60
C ILE A 419 16.25 -7.62 12.13
N PRO A 420 17.42 -7.76 11.46
CA PRO A 420 18.54 -6.85 11.66
C PRO A 420 18.24 -5.51 10.98
N TYR A 421 17.92 -4.48 11.77
CA TYR A 421 17.62 -3.14 11.25
C TYR A 421 18.91 -2.48 10.73
N GLY A 422 18.99 -2.30 9.40
CA GLY A 422 20.16 -1.77 8.71
C GLY A 422 20.35 -0.24 8.78
N ALA A 423 19.52 0.47 9.54
CA ALA A 423 19.50 1.93 9.54
C ALA A 423 19.34 2.52 10.96
N GLY A 424 20.22 2.16 11.90
CA GLY A 424 20.58 2.97 13.09
C GLY A 424 19.50 3.37 14.14
N ARG A 425 18.19 3.36 13.84
CA ARG A 425 17.09 3.77 14.73
C ARG A 425 16.09 2.65 14.94
N GLN A 426 15.46 2.66 16.12
CA GLN A 426 14.46 1.67 16.48
C GLN A 426 13.18 1.84 15.63
N PRO A 427 12.53 0.75 15.18
CA PRO A 427 11.29 0.81 14.40
C PRO A 427 10.17 1.62 15.07
N ALA A 428 10.11 1.56 16.41
CA ALA A 428 9.16 2.33 17.21
C ALA A 428 9.27 3.82 16.94
N VAL A 429 10.50 4.35 16.87
CA VAL A 429 10.77 5.77 16.58
C VAL A 429 10.28 6.13 15.17
N LEU A 430 10.54 5.27 14.19
CA LEU A 430 10.11 5.50 12.80
C LEU A 430 8.59 5.49 12.65
N ARG A 431 7.88 4.61 13.39
CA ARG A 431 6.42 4.66 13.49
C ARG A 431 5.93 5.93 14.14
N THR A 432 6.57 6.38 15.23
CA THR A 432 6.23 7.63 15.89
C THR A 432 6.36 8.82 14.93
N PHE A 433 7.42 8.88 14.13
CA PHE A 433 7.56 9.90 13.09
C PHE A 433 6.44 9.85 12.05
N SER A 434 6.13 8.65 11.53
CA SER A 434 5.00 8.48 10.60
C SER A 434 3.67 8.92 11.21
N GLN A 435 3.41 8.59 12.48
CA GLN A 435 2.21 9.03 13.20
C GLN A 435 2.16 10.54 13.37
N ARG A 436 3.27 11.17 13.78
CA ARG A 436 3.35 12.62 13.96
C ARG A 436 3.15 13.38 12.64
N LEU A 437 3.70 12.88 11.53
CA LEU A 437 3.49 13.45 10.19
C LEU A 437 2.02 13.36 9.77
N SER A 438 1.41 12.18 9.84
CA SER A 438 0.00 11.99 9.46
C SER A 438 -0.94 12.82 10.34
N ARG A 439 -0.72 12.81 11.67
CA ARG A 439 -1.53 13.55 12.63
C ARG A 439 -1.42 15.05 12.41
N GLY A 440 -0.20 15.60 12.32
CA GLY A 440 -0.01 17.03 12.09
C GLY A 440 -0.55 17.53 10.75
N PHE A 441 -0.52 16.69 9.70
CA PHE A 441 -1.19 16.98 8.43
C PHE A 441 -2.72 17.04 8.60
N ASN A 442 -3.31 16.05 9.28
CA ASN A 442 -4.75 15.98 9.54
C ASN A 442 -5.25 17.12 10.44
N ASP A 443 -4.49 17.51 11.48
CA ASP A 443 -4.79 18.62 12.37
C ASP A 443 -4.86 19.94 11.60
N ALA A 444 -3.87 20.22 10.75
CA ALA A 444 -3.84 21.42 9.92
C ALA A 444 -4.95 21.43 8.86
N LEU A 445 -5.20 20.28 8.24
CA LEU A 445 -6.26 20.10 7.26
C LEU A 445 -7.65 20.39 7.85
N ASN A 446 -7.94 19.97 9.07
CA ASN A 446 -9.24 20.17 9.70
C ASN A 446 -9.31 21.55 10.39
N GLY A 447 -8.25 21.99 11.04
CA GLY A 447 -8.16 23.32 11.66
C GLY A 447 -9.16 23.51 12.80
N PHE A 448 -9.14 22.60 13.78
CA PHE A 448 -10.10 22.62 14.89
C PHE A 448 -9.89 23.81 15.85
N PRO A 449 -10.97 24.51 16.26
CA PRO A 449 -10.89 25.61 17.22
C PRO A 449 -10.30 25.21 18.58
N ASP A 450 -10.59 24.00 19.05
CA ASP A 450 -10.11 23.50 20.35
C ASP A 450 -8.56 23.43 20.40
N ASP A 451 -7.93 23.19 19.25
CA ASP A 451 -6.47 23.13 19.10
C ASP A 451 -5.85 24.51 18.82
N GLY A 452 -6.66 25.57 18.82
CA GLY A 452 -6.22 26.96 18.63
C GLY A 452 -6.23 27.45 17.18
N TRP A 453 -6.80 26.69 16.24
CA TRP A 453 -6.97 27.14 14.86
C TRP A 453 -8.18 28.07 14.71
N SER A 454 -8.02 29.10 13.87
CA SER A 454 -9.10 29.98 13.46
C SER A 454 -9.04 30.25 11.95
N LEU A 455 -10.19 30.49 11.34
CA LEU A 455 -10.27 30.88 9.94
C LEU A 455 -9.80 32.33 9.78
N LEU A 456 -8.88 32.58 8.86
CA LEU A 456 -8.55 33.94 8.45
C LEU A 456 -9.66 34.43 7.50
N SER A 457 -10.36 35.51 7.86
CA SER A 457 -11.47 36.06 7.08
C SER A 457 -11.05 36.28 5.62
N SER A 458 -11.84 35.75 4.70
CA SER A 458 -11.67 35.90 3.24
C SER A 458 -13.00 36.40 2.65
N ASP A 459 -12.95 37.23 1.61
CA ASP A 459 -14.09 37.90 0.97
C ASP A 459 -15.04 36.96 0.19
N GLY A 460 -15.10 35.68 0.56
CA GLY A 460 -16.07 34.70 0.04
C GLY A 460 -15.81 34.19 -1.38
N ALA A 461 -14.68 34.57 -2.01
CA ALA A 461 -14.37 34.29 -3.41
C ALA A 461 -13.13 33.40 -3.63
N GLU A 462 -12.58 32.76 -2.59
CA GLU A 462 -11.29 32.05 -2.69
C GLU A 462 -11.41 30.52 -2.66
N ASP A 463 -10.83 29.83 -3.65
CA ASP A 463 -10.70 28.36 -3.73
C ASP A 463 -9.75 27.76 -2.67
N ILE A 464 -9.08 28.60 -1.88
CA ILE A 464 -8.07 28.22 -0.89
C ILE A 464 -8.49 28.75 0.48
N THR A 465 -8.56 27.85 1.45
CA THR A 465 -8.86 28.17 2.84
C THR A 465 -7.57 28.41 3.60
N ILE A 466 -7.50 29.55 4.30
CA ILE A 466 -6.39 29.88 5.21
C ILE A 466 -6.85 29.76 6.65
N THR A 467 -6.23 28.86 7.41
CA THR A 467 -6.42 28.75 8.87
C THR A 467 -5.15 29.12 9.61
N VAL A 468 -5.29 29.77 10.76
CA VAL A 468 -4.18 30.28 11.57
C VAL A 468 -4.26 29.70 12.96
N ASN A 469 -3.17 29.12 13.44
CA ASN A 469 -2.97 28.74 14.83
C ASN A 469 -2.07 29.77 15.52
N SER A 470 -2.67 30.58 16.39
CA SER A 470 -1.95 31.61 17.15
C SER A 470 -1.37 31.08 18.47
N SER A 471 -1.62 29.82 18.83
CA SER A 471 -1.15 29.17 20.05
C SER A 471 -0.63 27.75 19.75
N PRO A 472 0.46 27.62 18.97
CA PRO A 472 0.94 26.32 18.49
C PRO A 472 1.36 25.36 19.62
N ASN A 473 1.60 25.89 20.83
CA ASN A 473 1.91 25.10 22.02
C ASN A 473 0.77 24.15 22.45
N LYS A 474 -0.46 24.31 21.93
CA LYS A 474 -1.59 23.38 22.17
C LYS A 474 -1.62 22.17 21.23
N LEU A 475 -0.96 22.25 20.06
CA LEU A 475 -0.91 21.16 19.07
C LEU A 475 0.05 20.04 19.48
N VAL A 476 1.03 20.37 20.31
CA VAL A 476 1.96 19.42 20.90
C VAL A 476 1.29 18.91 22.17
N GLY A 477 0.75 17.68 22.14
CA GLY A 477 0.07 17.07 23.29
C GLY A 477 0.85 17.24 24.60
N SER A 478 0.11 17.22 25.71
CA SER A 478 0.47 17.58 27.10
C SER A 478 1.69 16.90 27.75
N HIS A 479 2.59 16.27 26.99
CA HIS A 479 3.75 15.52 27.49
C HIS A 479 5.11 16.04 27.02
N LEU A 480 5.19 17.16 26.29
CA LEU A 480 6.48 17.72 25.84
C LEU A 480 6.63 19.17 26.30
N SER A 481 7.84 19.50 26.77
CA SER A 481 8.21 20.85 27.19
C SER A 481 7.99 21.87 26.07
N PRO A 482 7.57 23.12 26.39
CA PRO A 482 7.34 24.15 25.38
C PRO A 482 8.61 24.35 24.55
N SER A 483 8.52 24.13 23.24
CA SER A 483 9.64 24.36 22.34
C SER A 483 9.98 25.86 22.34
N PRO A 484 11.25 26.26 22.50
CA PRO A 484 11.66 27.67 22.52
C PRO A 484 11.38 28.39 21.19
N LEU A 485 11.00 27.68 20.13
CA LEU A 485 10.69 28.20 18.80
C LEU A 485 9.55 29.25 18.77
N PHE A 486 8.55 29.15 19.66
CA PHE A 486 7.34 29.98 19.57
C PHE A 486 7.19 31.03 20.66
N SER A 487 8.04 31.00 21.71
CA SER A 487 7.88 31.83 22.91
C SER A 487 8.66 33.15 22.88
N ALA A 488 9.61 33.37 21.97
CA ALA A 488 10.47 34.56 22.02
C ALA A 488 10.00 35.76 21.16
N ILE A 489 9.27 35.56 20.06
CA ILE A 489 9.04 36.61 19.03
C ILE A 489 7.55 36.88 18.70
N GLY A 490 6.59 36.11 19.24
CA GLY A 490 5.16 36.34 18.99
C GLY A 490 4.77 35.99 17.54
N GLY A 491 4.77 34.69 17.25
CA GLY A 491 4.40 34.12 15.95
C GLY A 491 3.41 32.97 16.07
N GLY A 492 2.96 32.44 14.93
CA GLY A 492 2.01 31.33 14.84
C GLY A 492 2.26 30.43 13.63
N ILE A 493 1.38 29.46 13.42
CA ILE A 493 1.39 28.57 12.25
C ILE A 493 0.18 28.91 11.38
N LEU A 494 0.38 29.05 10.08
CA LEU A 494 -0.64 29.26 9.08
C LEU A 494 -0.72 28.03 8.19
N CYS A 495 -1.92 27.54 7.91
CA CYS A 495 -2.16 26.46 6.96
C CYS A 495 -2.98 26.97 5.78
N ALA A 496 -2.43 26.81 4.58
CA ALA A 496 -3.16 27.00 3.33
C ALA A 496 -3.59 25.63 2.80
N LYS A 497 -4.88 25.45 2.57
CA LYS A 497 -5.46 24.15 2.18
C LYS A 497 -6.53 24.29 1.12
N ALA A 498 -6.61 23.29 0.26
CA ALA A 498 -7.59 23.20 -0.82
C ALA A 498 -7.87 21.74 -1.17
N SER A 499 -9.04 21.49 -1.75
CA SER A 499 -9.39 20.19 -2.33
C SER A 499 -9.94 20.39 -3.73
N MET A 500 -9.60 19.50 -4.65
CA MET A 500 -10.12 19.49 -6.03
C MET A 500 -10.47 18.07 -6.47
N LEU A 501 -11.38 17.97 -7.43
CA LEU A 501 -11.71 16.71 -8.08
C LEU A 501 -10.78 16.48 -9.28
N LEU A 502 -10.18 15.30 -9.34
CA LEU A 502 -9.43 14.81 -10.47
C LEU A 502 -10.26 13.76 -11.22
N GLN A 503 -10.17 13.78 -12.54
CA GLN A 503 -10.83 12.82 -13.41
C GLN A 503 -9.79 11.96 -14.08
N ASP A 504 -9.94 10.64 -13.93
CA ASP A 504 -9.14 9.59 -14.54
C ASP A 504 -7.67 9.67 -14.21
N VAL A 505 -7.31 10.17 -13.03
CA VAL A 505 -5.92 10.20 -12.59
C VAL A 505 -5.69 9.07 -11.60
N PRO A 506 -4.83 8.08 -11.91
CA PRO A 506 -4.43 7.06 -10.96
C PRO A 506 -3.71 7.70 -9.76
N PRO A 507 -4.21 7.53 -8.51
CA PRO A 507 -3.63 8.16 -7.33
C PRO A 507 -2.15 7.84 -7.13
N ALA A 508 -1.76 6.58 -7.34
CA ALA A 508 -0.39 6.10 -7.18
C ALA A 508 0.58 6.81 -8.14
N LEU A 509 0.22 6.93 -9.42
CA LEU A 509 1.05 7.61 -10.42
C LEU A 509 1.23 9.09 -10.11
N LEU A 510 0.16 9.78 -9.73
CA LEU A 510 0.26 11.20 -9.39
C LEU A 510 1.17 11.42 -8.18
N VAL A 511 0.98 10.64 -7.11
CA VAL A 511 1.81 10.77 -5.90
C VAL A 511 3.27 10.39 -6.18
N ARG A 512 3.51 9.36 -7.00
CA ARG A 512 4.85 8.99 -7.45
C ARG A 512 5.51 10.13 -8.22
N PHE A 513 4.80 10.74 -9.17
CA PHE A 513 5.29 11.89 -9.92
C PHE A 513 5.63 13.07 -8.99
N LEU A 514 4.73 13.43 -8.07
CA LEU A 514 4.96 14.53 -7.14
C LEU A 514 6.17 14.28 -6.22
N ARG A 515 6.39 13.02 -5.84
CA ARG A 515 7.55 12.59 -5.06
C ARG A 515 8.85 12.71 -5.86
N GLU A 516 8.86 12.25 -7.11
CA GLU A 516 10.07 12.17 -7.95
C GLU A 516 10.42 13.52 -8.60
N HIS A 517 9.42 14.35 -8.87
CA HIS A 517 9.56 15.64 -9.56
C HIS A 517 9.23 16.84 -8.67
N ARG A 518 9.81 16.90 -7.46
CA ARG A 518 9.57 18.02 -6.53
C ARG A 518 9.84 19.39 -7.17
N SER A 519 10.88 19.51 -8.00
CA SER A 519 11.26 20.76 -8.68
C SER A 519 10.23 21.27 -9.69
N GLU A 520 9.31 20.42 -10.17
CA GLU A 520 8.27 20.81 -11.13
C GLU A 520 7.10 21.56 -10.48
N TRP A 521 6.96 21.46 -9.16
CA TRP A 521 5.84 22.07 -8.43
C TRP A 521 6.25 22.86 -7.19
N ALA A 522 7.39 22.56 -6.56
CA ALA A 522 7.86 23.25 -5.38
C ALA A 522 8.72 24.47 -5.75
N ASP A 523 8.50 25.58 -5.04
CA ASP A 523 9.29 26.80 -5.18
C ASP A 523 10.49 26.73 -4.21
N PRO A 524 11.75 26.80 -4.70
CA PRO A 524 12.93 26.72 -3.83
C PRO A 524 13.00 27.82 -2.77
N GLY A 525 12.44 29.00 -3.04
CA GLY A 525 12.38 30.11 -2.08
C GLY A 525 11.37 29.88 -0.96
N VAL A 526 10.25 29.24 -1.26
CA VAL A 526 9.24 28.84 -0.25
C VAL A 526 9.75 27.67 0.61
N ASP A 527 10.45 26.72 0.00
CA ASP A 527 11.14 25.64 0.70
C ASP A 527 12.23 26.20 1.63
N ALA A 528 13.04 27.17 1.15
CA ALA A 528 14.04 27.88 1.94
C ALA A 528 13.41 28.61 3.14
N TYR A 529 12.29 29.32 2.93
CA TYR A 529 11.54 29.99 3.99
C TYR A 529 11.07 29.00 5.06
N SER A 530 10.53 27.86 4.65
CA SER A 530 10.03 26.81 5.55
C SER A 530 11.15 26.18 6.39
N ALA A 531 12.34 26.01 5.83
CA ALA A 531 13.50 25.51 6.57
C ALA A 531 14.13 26.56 7.50
N ALA A 532 14.26 27.81 7.04
CA ALA A 532 14.79 28.91 7.85
C ALA A 532 13.95 29.13 9.12
N SER A 533 12.64 28.93 8.99
CA SER A 533 11.66 28.98 10.06
C SER A 533 11.91 28.02 11.24
N LEU A 534 12.58 26.89 11.00
CA LEU A 534 12.92 25.96 12.07
C LEU A 534 14.19 26.35 12.84
N ARG A 535 15.00 27.28 12.31
CA ARG A 535 16.37 27.53 12.77
C ARG A 535 16.57 28.87 13.50
N ALA A 536 15.49 29.58 13.85
CA ALA A 536 15.52 30.85 14.60
C ALA A 536 16.46 31.93 14.01
N GLY A 537 16.57 32.00 12.66
CA GLY A 537 17.33 33.03 11.94
C GLY A 537 16.45 34.19 11.45
N PRO A 538 17.00 35.39 11.18
CA PRO A 538 16.24 36.55 10.72
C PRO A 538 15.61 36.30 9.33
N TYR A 539 14.29 36.43 9.25
CA TYR A 539 13.46 36.10 8.09
C TYR A 539 13.55 37.17 6.99
N ALA A 540 13.84 36.74 5.75
CA ALA A 540 13.51 37.51 4.56
C ALA A 540 12.30 36.84 3.87
N VAL A 541 11.21 37.59 3.69
CA VAL A 541 10.10 37.16 2.83
C VAL A 541 10.65 36.94 1.41
N PRO A 542 10.39 35.80 0.75
CA PRO A 542 10.87 35.56 -0.61
C PRO A 542 10.30 36.62 -1.56
N GLY A 543 11.13 37.59 -1.93
CA GLY A 543 10.69 38.71 -2.77
C GLY A 543 11.80 39.56 -3.37
N LEU A 544 13.09 39.28 -3.13
CA LEU A 544 14.14 40.18 -3.64
C LEU A 544 15.43 39.58 -4.20
N ARG A 545 15.78 38.29 -4.04
CA ARG A 545 16.96 37.72 -4.71
C ARG A 545 16.81 36.23 -5.02
N ALA A 546 17.06 35.87 -6.28
CA ALA A 546 17.10 34.50 -6.77
C ALA A 546 18.47 33.87 -6.46
N GLY A 547 18.56 33.13 -5.35
CA GLY A 547 19.66 32.19 -5.07
C GLY A 547 19.05 30.82 -4.81
N GLY A 548 18.92 30.01 -5.86
CA GLY A 548 18.16 28.76 -5.83
C GLY A 548 18.98 27.54 -5.41
N PHE A 549 18.32 26.57 -4.77
CA PHE A 549 18.77 25.18 -4.69
C PHE A 549 18.66 24.57 -6.10
N MET A 550 19.78 24.25 -6.74
CA MET A 550 19.82 23.71 -8.11
C MET A 550 20.27 22.24 -8.19
N GLY A 551 20.47 21.58 -7.04
CA GLY A 551 20.87 20.17 -6.97
C GLY A 551 19.68 19.21 -7.06
N THR A 552 19.89 18.04 -7.66
CA THR A 552 18.91 16.94 -7.65
C THR A 552 18.73 16.43 -6.20
N PRO A 553 17.51 16.30 -5.67
CA PRO A 553 17.30 15.83 -4.29
C PRO A 553 17.90 14.44 -4.09
N VAL A 554 18.66 14.27 -3.00
CA VAL A 554 19.17 12.94 -2.61
C VAL A 554 18.17 12.30 -1.65
N ILE A 555 17.59 11.16 -2.04
CA ILE A 555 16.63 10.40 -1.24
C ILE A 555 17.37 9.36 -0.39
N LEU A 556 17.18 9.44 0.92
CA LEU A 556 17.74 8.51 1.90
C LEU A 556 16.60 7.70 2.55
N PRO A 557 16.38 6.42 2.19
CA PRO A 557 15.32 5.61 2.78
C PRO A 557 15.61 5.29 4.25
N LEU A 558 14.62 5.49 5.13
CA LEU A 558 14.73 5.22 6.58
C LEU A 558 14.00 3.93 7.00
N ALA A 559 12.75 3.75 6.58
CA ALA A 559 11.91 2.63 6.99
C ALA A 559 10.84 2.29 5.96
N HIS A 560 10.45 1.02 5.94
CA HIS A 560 9.28 0.52 5.20
C HIS A 560 8.43 -0.32 6.15
N THR A 561 7.11 -0.30 5.99
CA THR A 561 6.23 -1.25 6.68
C THR A 561 6.44 -2.67 6.15
N LEU A 562 6.04 -3.70 6.91
CA LEU A 562 6.18 -5.13 6.57
C LEU A 562 5.67 -5.49 5.16
N GLU A 563 4.75 -4.70 4.61
CA GLU A 563 4.10 -4.90 3.30
C GLU A 563 4.42 -3.80 2.29
N HIS A 564 5.40 -2.92 2.58
CA HIS A 564 5.87 -1.81 1.73
C HIS A 564 4.79 -0.80 1.31
N GLU A 565 3.66 -0.75 2.01
CA GLU A 565 2.59 0.22 1.70
C GLU A 565 2.93 1.64 2.12
N GLU A 566 3.62 1.80 3.25
CA GLU A 566 4.08 3.08 3.76
C GLU A 566 5.59 3.03 3.94
N PHE A 567 6.26 4.11 3.55
CA PHE A 567 7.69 4.25 3.75
C PHE A 567 8.08 5.67 4.12
N LEU A 568 9.16 5.76 4.88
CA LEU A 568 9.69 7.00 5.43
C LEU A 568 11.08 7.24 4.84
N GLU A 569 11.30 8.45 4.33
CA GLU A 569 12.53 8.85 3.65
C GLU A 569 12.98 10.23 4.12
N VAL A 570 14.27 10.50 4.02
CA VAL A 570 14.83 11.85 4.20
C VAL A 570 15.29 12.35 2.85
N LEU A 571 14.80 13.52 2.43
CA LEU A 571 15.29 14.23 1.26
C LEU A 571 16.29 15.28 1.71
N ARG A 572 17.51 15.19 1.18
CA ARG A 572 18.52 16.24 1.32
C ARG A 572 18.52 17.09 0.05
N LEU A 573 18.32 18.39 0.23
CA LEU A 573 18.32 19.40 -0.81
C LEU A 573 19.57 20.26 -0.64
N GLU A 574 20.51 20.12 -1.59
CA GLU A 574 21.83 20.74 -1.52
C GLU A 574 21.78 22.22 -1.97
N GLY A 575 22.27 23.12 -1.11
CA GLY A 575 22.34 24.55 -1.40
C GLY A 575 23.66 24.90 -2.08
N HIS A 576 23.62 25.38 -3.33
CA HIS A 576 24.82 25.94 -3.98
C HIS A 576 24.91 27.45 -3.72
N GLY A 577 25.92 27.87 -2.96
CA GLY A 577 26.25 29.28 -2.76
C GLY A 577 26.99 29.85 -3.98
N PHE A 578 26.46 30.91 -4.58
CA PHE A 578 27.14 31.69 -5.61
C PHE A 578 27.46 33.10 -5.08
N SER A 579 28.54 33.27 -4.31
CA SER A 579 29.38 34.49 -4.26
C SER A 579 30.47 34.36 -3.18
N HIS A 580 31.58 35.06 -3.34
CA HIS A 580 32.73 35.02 -2.42
C HIS A 580 32.47 35.75 -1.08
N ASP A 581 31.35 36.48 -0.94
CA ASP A 581 30.96 37.21 0.28
C ASP A 581 29.83 36.52 1.09
N GLU A 582 29.16 35.49 0.56
CA GLU A 582 28.04 34.78 1.22
C GLU A 582 28.42 33.36 1.68
N VAL A 583 29.66 33.16 2.11
CA VAL A 583 30.22 31.85 2.55
C VAL A 583 29.53 31.28 3.81
N LEU A 584 28.59 32.01 4.44
CA LEU A 584 27.97 31.60 5.71
C LEU A 584 26.54 31.00 5.61
N LEU A 585 25.89 30.99 4.43
CA LEU A 585 24.45 30.69 4.34
C LEU A 585 24.03 29.51 3.43
N ALA A 586 24.93 28.95 2.61
CA ALA A 586 24.61 27.77 1.80
C ALA A 586 24.59 26.52 2.70
N ARG A 587 23.45 26.25 3.35
CA ARG A 587 23.24 25.06 4.17
C ARG A 587 22.22 24.15 3.50
N ASP A 588 22.46 22.85 3.62
CA ASP A 588 21.52 21.84 3.14
C ASP A 588 20.20 21.92 3.90
N MET A 589 19.12 21.65 3.18
CA MET A 589 17.79 21.46 3.74
C MET A 589 17.45 19.99 3.80
N TYR A 590 16.84 19.56 4.90
CA TYR A 590 16.40 18.18 5.10
C TYR A 590 14.88 18.14 5.26
N LEU A 591 14.21 17.28 4.50
CA LEU A 591 12.78 17.01 4.62
C LEU A 591 12.58 15.56 5.04
N LEU A 592 11.80 15.33 6.08
CA LEU A 592 11.28 14.00 6.40
C LEU A 592 9.99 13.78 5.61
N GLN A 593 9.93 12.69 4.84
CA GLN A 593 8.84 12.40 3.92
C GLN A 593 8.21 11.03 4.20
N LEU A 594 6.90 11.03 4.39
CA LEU A 594 6.03 9.87 4.46
C LEU A 594 5.31 9.70 3.13
N CYS A 595 5.49 8.53 2.53
CA CYS A 595 4.81 8.13 1.30
C CYS A 595 3.93 6.91 1.56
N SER A 596 2.74 6.91 0.98
CA SER A 596 1.83 5.75 1.02
C SER A 596 1.07 5.60 -0.29
N GLY A 597 0.79 4.35 -0.68
CA GLY A 597 -0.01 4.05 -1.87
C GLY A 597 0.67 4.44 -3.19
N VAL A 598 2.00 4.31 -3.26
CA VAL A 598 2.82 4.67 -4.45
C VAL A 598 2.94 3.50 -5.44
N ASP A 599 2.75 2.26 -4.99
CA ASP A 599 2.74 1.08 -5.85
C ASP A 599 1.34 0.86 -6.44
N GLU A 600 1.24 0.72 -7.76
CA GLU A 600 -0.02 0.44 -8.47
C GLU A 600 -0.62 -0.92 -8.07
N ASN A 601 0.22 -1.86 -7.61
CA ASN A 601 -0.22 -3.18 -7.15
C ASN A 601 -0.63 -3.18 -5.67
N ALA A 602 -0.35 -2.11 -4.92
CA ALA A 602 -0.72 -2.00 -3.52
C ALA A 602 -2.19 -1.56 -3.39
N SER A 603 -3.02 -2.41 -2.79
CA SER A 603 -4.43 -2.12 -2.55
C SER A 603 -4.62 -1.14 -1.37
N GLY A 604 -4.17 0.11 -1.53
CA GLY A 604 -4.34 1.19 -0.54
C GLY A 604 -5.68 1.93 -0.66
N ALA A 605 -6.14 2.56 0.43
CA ALA A 605 -7.34 3.42 0.44
C ALA A 605 -7.09 4.81 -0.15
N CYS A 606 -5.84 5.27 -0.11
CA CYS A 606 -5.43 6.56 -0.65
C CYS A 606 -3.93 6.55 -0.92
N ALA A 607 -3.51 7.37 -1.88
CA ALA A 607 -2.11 7.69 -2.09
C ALA A 607 -1.80 9.03 -1.39
N GLN A 608 -0.68 9.14 -0.69
CA GLN A 608 -0.29 10.37 -0.01
C GLN A 608 1.22 10.60 -0.03
N LEU A 609 1.57 11.88 -0.07
CA LEU A 609 2.93 12.41 0.06
C LEU A 609 2.88 13.51 1.11
N VAL A 610 3.36 13.21 2.32
CA VAL A 610 3.38 14.16 3.44
C VAL A 610 4.83 14.35 3.86
N PHE A 611 5.28 15.59 3.96
CA PHE A 611 6.65 15.91 4.36
C PHE A 611 6.70 17.05 5.37
N ALA A 612 7.73 17.07 6.19
CA ALA A 612 8.01 18.17 7.11
C ALA A 612 9.50 18.52 7.09
N PRO A 613 9.87 19.80 7.19
CA PRO A 613 11.26 20.17 7.36
C PRO A 613 11.80 19.64 8.68
N ILE A 614 13.06 19.22 8.68
CA ILE A 614 13.79 18.69 9.83
C ILE A 614 15.17 19.34 9.91
N ASP A 615 15.73 19.40 11.11
CA ASP A 615 17.12 19.82 11.29
C ASP A 615 18.09 18.63 11.11
N GLU A 616 19.37 18.95 10.87
CA GLU A 616 20.48 17.99 10.75
C GLU A 616 20.60 17.07 11.97
N SER A 617 20.24 17.59 13.16
CA SER A 617 20.20 16.80 14.39
C SER A 617 19.16 15.67 14.38
N PHE A 618 18.12 15.78 13.53
CA PHE A 618 17.01 14.86 13.40
C PHE A 618 16.50 14.33 14.75
N ALA A 619 16.28 15.22 15.72
CA ALA A 619 15.89 14.85 17.07
C ALA A 619 14.50 14.18 17.10
N ASP A 620 14.34 13.15 17.94
CA ASP A 620 13.10 12.36 18.05
C ASP A 620 11.88 13.21 18.44
N ASP A 621 12.09 14.30 19.20
CA ASP A 621 11.03 15.19 19.69
C ASP A 621 10.93 16.52 18.91
N ALA A 622 11.66 16.68 17.80
CA ALA A 622 11.64 17.92 17.03
C ALA A 622 10.21 18.23 16.51
N PRO A 623 9.71 19.47 16.62
CA PRO A 623 8.39 19.81 16.11
C PRO A 623 8.37 19.68 14.58
N LEU A 624 7.32 19.05 14.06
CA LEU A 624 7.12 18.87 12.63
C LEU A 624 6.01 19.82 12.17
N LEU A 625 6.18 20.38 10.98
CA LEU A 625 5.14 21.16 10.26
C LEU A 625 4.75 20.41 8.98
N PRO A 626 3.89 19.38 9.06
CA PRO A 626 3.60 18.52 7.92
C PRO A 626 2.83 19.24 6.81
N SER A 627 3.33 19.14 5.59
CA SER A 627 2.72 19.66 4.37
C SER A 627 2.67 18.58 3.30
N GLY A 628 1.76 18.69 2.33
CA GLY A 628 1.77 17.79 1.18
C GLY A 628 0.39 17.49 0.60
N PHE A 629 0.25 16.27 0.10
CA PHE A 629 -0.81 15.85 -0.81
C PHE A 629 -1.46 14.54 -0.34
N ARG A 630 -2.77 14.45 -0.52
CA ARG A 630 -3.55 13.21 -0.37
C ARG A 630 -4.49 13.06 -1.55
N VAL A 631 -4.45 11.90 -2.20
CA VAL A 631 -5.32 11.55 -3.33
C VAL A 631 -6.13 10.33 -2.93
N ILE A 632 -7.47 10.47 -2.92
CA ILE A 632 -8.39 9.40 -2.55
C ILE A 632 -9.24 9.04 -3.77
N PRO A 633 -9.20 7.79 -4.26
CA PRO A 633 -10.09 7.35 -5.32
C PRO A 633 -11.54 7.34 -4.83
N LEU A 634 -12.44 7.82 -5.68
CA LEU A 634 -13.88 7.73 -5.54
C LEU A 634 -14.34 6.57 -6.41
N ASP A 635 -14.40 5.37 -5.83
CA ASP A 635 -14.95 4.21 -6.52
C ASP A 635 -16.38 4.52 -6.96
N THR A 636 -16.65 4.52 -8.27
CA THR A 636 -18.02 4.56 -8.78
C THR A 636 -18.68 3.23 -8.42
N LYS A 637 -19.89 3.27 -7.84
CA LYS A 637 -20.71 2.06 -7.61
C LYS A 637 -20.69 1.20 -8.89
N THR A 638 -19.94 0.10 -8.85
CA THR A 638 -20.03 -0.95 -9.84
C THR A 638 -21.36 -1.64 -9.63
N ASP A 639 -22.41 -1.14 -10.26
CA ASP A 639 -23.55 -1.99 -10.58
C ASP A 639 -23.09 -2.96 -11.66
N MET A 640 -22.64 -4.17 -11.29
CA MET A 640 -22.38 -5.28 -12.24
C MET A 640 -22.19 -6.63 -11.51
N PRO A 641 -22.44 -7.77 -12.16
CA PRO A 641 -23.67 -8.28 -12.77
C PRO A 641 -24.29 -9.41 -11.89
N SER A 642 -25.54 -9.77 -12.16
CA SER A 642 -26.33 -10.76 -11.39
C SER A 642 -25.64 -12.11 -11.14
N ALA A 643 -26.05 -12.77 -10.04
CA ALA A 643 -25.60 -14.04 -9.45
C ALA A 643 -25.61 -15.32 -10.33
N THR A 644 -25.55 -15.20 -11.65
CA THR A 644 -25.63 -16.34 -12.60
C THR A 644 -24.27 -16.94 -12.97
N ARG A 645 -23.13 -16.34 -12.59
CA ARG A 645 -21.79 -16.88 -12.91
C ARG A 645 -21.32 -18.06 -12.04
N THR A 646 -22.06 -18.42 -10.99
CA THR A 646 -21.70 -19.56 -10.13
C THR A 646 -21.87 -20.92 -10.84
N LEU A 647 -22.61 -20.97 -11.94
CA LEU A 647 -22.84 -22.20 -12.72
C LEU A 647 -21.73 -22.51 -13.74
N ASP A 648 -20.88 -21.53 -14.07
CA ASP A 648 -19.85 -21.67 -15.13
C ASP A 648 -18.45 -22.00 -14.58
N LEU A 649 -18.27 -21.98 -13.25
CA LEU A 649 -17.01 -22.42 -12.63
C LEU A 649 -16.89 -23.94 -12.53
N ALA A 650 -18.02 -24.66 -12.57
CA ALA A 650 -18.04 -26.12 -12.57
C ALA A 650 -17.68 -26.74 -13.94
N SER A 651 -17.70 -25.97 -15.04
CA SER A 651 -17.38 -26.44 -16.39
C SER A 651 -15.88 -26.34 -16.74
N SER A 652 -15.05 -25.69 -15.91
CA SER A 652 -13.62 -25.47 -16.20
C SER A 652 -12.64 -26.48 -15.56
N LEU A 653 -13.14 -27.56 -14.97
CA LEU A 653 -12.31 -28.67 -14.50
C LEU A 653 -11.96 -29.63 -15.65
N GLU A 654 -11.29 -29.13 -16.69
CA GLU A 654 -10.49 -29.98 -17.57
C GLU A 654 -9.08 -29.41 -17.75
N VAL A 655 -8.12 -30.33 -17.71
CA VAL A 655 -6.69 -30.15 -17.47
C VAL A 655 -6.01 -29.48 -18.69
N GLY A 656 -5.32 -28.35 -18.47
CA GLY A 656 -4.50 -27.71 -19.51
C GLY A 656 -3.61 -26.56 -19.01
N SER A 657 -2.42 -26.45 -19.59
CA SER A 657 -1.23 -25.70 -19.16
C SER A 657 -1.38 -24.19 -18.89
N ALA A 658 -0.49 -23.69 -18.04
CA ALA A 658 -0.36 -22.33 -17.53
C ALA A 658 -0.32 -21.22 -18.60
N GLY A 659 -1.14 -20.18 -18.38
CA GLY A 659 -1.08 -18.87 -19.04
C GLY A 659 -1.89 -17.86 -18.22
N ALA A 660 -1.22 -16.87 -17.63
CA ALA A 660 -1.85 -15.83 -16.82
C ALA A 660 -2.66 -14.88 -17.71
N LEU A 661 -3.99 -14.99 -17.68
CA LEU A 661 -4.89 -14.08 -18.39
C LEU A 661 -5.08 -12.80 -17.59
N ARG A 662 -4.65 -11.69 -18.21
CA ARG A 662 -4.89 -10.31 -17.80
C ARG A 662 -6.39 -10.03 -17.75
N GLY A 663 -6.84 -9.38 -16.67
CA GLY A 663 -8.23 -8.99 -16.47
C GLY A 663 -8.72 -8.00 -17.52
N SER A 664 -9.94 -8.25 -18.00
CA SER A 664 -10.69 -7.40 -18.93
C SER A 664 -10.87 -5.98 -18.37
N SER A 665 -10.46 -4.99 -19.17
CA SER A 665 -10.65 -3.56 -18.94
C SER A 665 -12.12 -3.18 -19.12
N ASP A 666 -12.88 -3.11 -18.03
CA ASP A 666 -14.07 -2.26 -17.98
C ASP A 666 -13.62 -0.85 -17.58
N ALA A 667 -13.71 0.09 -18.51
CA ALA A 667 -13.36 1.49 -18.33
C ALA A 667 -14.37 2.19 -17.40
N ALA A 668 -14.22 2.00 -16.10
CA ALA A 668 -14.91 2.78 -15.09
C ALA A 668 -14.30 4.19 -15.02
N ASN A 669 -15.14 5.23 -15.04
CA ASN A 669 -14.72 6.61 -14.83
C ASN A 669 -14.13 6.77 -13.43
N THR A 670 -12.80 6.68 -13.29
CA THR A 670 -12.15 6.78 -11.99
C THR A 670 -12.05 8.25 -11.59
N ARG A 671 -12.88 8.69 -10.65
CA ARG A 671 -12.74 10.03 -10.05
C ARG A 671 -11.86 9.92 -8.81
N SER A 672 -11.10 10.96 -8.51
CA SER A 672 -10.30 11.03 -7.28
C SER A 672 -10.47 12.41 -6.66
N VAL A 673 -10.34 12.51 -5.34
CA VAL A 673 -10.23 13.80 -4.65
C VAL A 673 -8.78 14.02 -4.27
N LEU A 674 -8.20 15.09 -4.79
CA LEU A 674 -6.92 15.61 -4.33
C LEU A 674 -7.16 16.62 -3.22
N THR A 675 -6.45 16.46 -2.11
CA THR A 675 -6.41 17.39 -0.99
C THR A 675 -4.98 17.84 -0.78
N ILE A 676 -4.79 19.14 -0.64
CA ILE A 676 -3.50 19.80 -0.48
C ILE A 676 -3.53 20.61 0.81
N ALA A 677 -2.48 20.51 1.62
CA ALA A 677 -2.30 21.36 2.79
C ALA A 677 -0.81 21.72 2.96
N PHE A 678 -0.52 23.01 3.12
CA PHE A 678 0.83 23.53 3.36
C PHE A 678 0.84 24.42 4.60
N GLN A 679 1.79 24.14 5.49
CA GLN A 679 1.97 24.85 6.75
C GLN A 679 3.17 25.78 6.71
N PHE A 680 3.00 26.99 7.23
CA PHE A 680 3.98 28.06 7.28
C PHE A 680 3.99 28.67 8.67
N SER A 681 5.14 28.77 9.32
CA SER A 681 5.26 29.65 10.48
C SER A 681 5.29 31.11 10.02
N PHE A 682 4.82 32.01 10.87
CA PHE A 682 4.88 33.44 10.64
C PHE A 682 5.13 34.19 11.94
N GLU A 683 5.73 35.38 11.84
CA GLU A 683 5.72 36.37 12.90
C GLU A 683 4.48 37.27 12.79
N ASN A 684 3.93 37.73 13.92
CA ASN A 684 2.65 38.47 13.91
C ASN A 684 2.61 39.65 12.93
N HIS A 685 3.73 40.37 12.75
CA HIS A 685 3.81 41.51 11.84
C HIS A 685 3.89 41.11 10.34
N LEU A 686 4.26 39.87 10.05
CA LEU A 686 4.33 39.30 8.68
C LEU A 686 3.11 38.44 8.33
N ARG A 687 2.16 38.26 9.25
CA ARG A 687 1.01 37.35 9.09
C ARG A 687 0.32 37.50 7.73
N GLU A 688 -0.04 38.72 7.35
CA GLU A 688 -0.75 38.97 6.08
C GLU A 688 0.13 38.73 4.85
N ASN A 689 1.43 39.05 4.95
CA ASN A 689 2.40 38.78 3.88
C ASN A 689 2.58 37.28 3.67
N VAL A 690 2.70 36.51 4.76
CA VAL A 690 2.81 35.05 4.71
C VAL A 690 1.51 34.42 4.23
N ALA A 691 0.35 34.96 4.62
CA ALA A 691 -0.94 34.50 4.10
C ALA A 691 -1.07 34.72 2.59
N ALA A 692 -0.66 35.89 2.08
CA ALA A 692 -0.65 36.19 0.65
C ALA A 692 0.31 35.25 -0.11
N MET A 693 1.53 35.06 0.40
CA MET A 693 2.52 34.12 -0.14
C MET A 693 1.99 32.69 -0.17
N ALA A 694 1.42 32.21 0.94
CA ALA A 694 0.87 30.86 1.06
C ALA A 694 -0.28 30.62 0.08
N ARG A 695 -1.18 31.59 -0.09
CA ARG A 695 -2.25 31.52 -1.10
C ARG A 695 -1.66 31.43 -2.51
N GLN A 696 -0.73 32.30 -2.87
CA GLN A 696 -0.10 32.30 -4.19
C GLN A 696 0.64 30.99 -4.47
N TYR A 697 1.37 30.48 -3.48
CA TYR A 697 2.09 29.23 -3.57
C TYR A 697 1.14 28.04 -3.79
N VAL A 698 0.08 27.91 -2.98
CA VAL A 698 -0.89 26.83 -3.15
C VAL A 698 -1.61 26.93 -4.51
N ARG A 699 -1.92 28.15 -5.01
CA ARG A 699 -2.45 28.32 -6.39
C ARG A 699 -1.47 27.81 -7.45
N ALA A 700 -0.20 28.14 -7.33
CA ALA A 700 0.83 27.69 -8.28
C ALA A 700 1.02 26.16 -8.24
N VAL A 701 1.01 25.57 -7.04
CA VAL A 701 1.05 24.12 -6.86
C VAL A 701 -0.18 23.46 -7.47
N MET A 702 -1.39 23.97 -7.19
CA MET A 702 -2.64 23.47 -7.77
C MET A 702 -2.60 23.49 -9.30
N ALA A 703 -2.14 24.59 -9.91
CA ALA A 703 -2.01 24.70 -11.36
C ALA A 703 -1.01 23.69 -11.94
N SER A 704 0.11 23.46 -11.26
CA SER A 704 1.12 22.48 -11.68
C SER A 704 0.62 21.05 -11.55
N VAL A 705 -0.03 20.71 -10.43
CA VAL A 705 -0.65 19.40 -10.22
C VAL A 705 -1.75 19.15 -11.25
N GLN A 706 -2.55 20.16 -11.59
CA GLN A 706 -3.59 20.03 -12.62
C GLN A 706 -2.99 19.77 -14.02
N ARG A 707 -1.90 20.44 -14.38
CA ARG A 707 -1.17 20.15 -15.64
C ARG A 707 -0.66 18.70 -15.68
N VAL A 708 -0.06 18.25 -14.58
CA VAL A 708 0.45 16.87 -14.44
C VAL A 708 -0.70 15.86 -14.49
N ALA A 709 -1.78 16.12 -13.77
CA ALA A 709 -2.99 15.30 -13.79
C ALA A 709 -3.56 15.15 -15.22
N MET A 710 -3.62 16.24 -15.99
CA MET A 710 -4.05 16.19 -17.40
C MET A 710 -3.09 15.39 -18.29
N ALA A 711 -1.80 15.36 -17.97
CA ALA A 711 -0.80 14.57 -18.71
C ALA A 711 -0.82 13.07 -18.36
N ILE A 712 -1.13 12.73 -17.10
CA ILE A 712 -1.18 11.34 -16.60
C ILE A 712 -2.55 10.69 -16.85
N ALA A 713 -3.62 11.49 -16.97
CA ALA A 713 -4.95 10.95 -17.23
C ALA A 713 -4.97 10.15 -18.54
N PRO A 714 -5.46 8.89 -18.54
CA PRO A 714 -5.71 8.14 -19.77
C PRO A 714 -6.56 8.99 -20.69
N SER A 715 -6.10 9.16 -21.92
CA SER A 715 -6.77 10.00 -22.92
C SER A 715 -8.19 9.50 -23.17
N ARG A 716 -9.21 10.24 -22.69
CA ARG A 716 -10.63 10.04 -23.02
C ARG A 716 -10.99 10.34 -24.48
N LEU A 717 -10.03 10.37 -25.41
CA LEU A 717 -10.30 10.63 -26.82
C LEU A 717 -10.59 9.35 -27.62
N GLY A 718 -11.44 8.48 -27.06
CA GLY A 718 -12.14 7.44 -27.82
C GLY A 718 -13.50 7.89 -28.37
N ALA A 719 -14.09 8.97 -27.84
CA ALA A 719 -15.35 9.50 -28.33
C ALA A 719 -15.48 10.99 -27.99
N GLN A 720 -15.50 11.83 -29.02
CA GLN A 720 -15.87 13.27 -28.99
C GLN A 720 -14.81 14.29 -28.51
N ILE A 721 -14.08 14.81 -29.52
CA ILE A 721 -13.79 16.23 -29.82
C ILE A 721 -12.36 16.77 -29.59
N GLN A 722 -11.81 17.22 -30.73
CA GLN A 722 -10.70 18.15 -31.00
C GLN A 722 -9.29 17.74 -30.64
N MET A 723 -8.77 16.95 -31.55
CA MET A 723 -7.35 16.77 -31.77
C MET A 723 -6.81 17.97 -32.52
N LYS A 724 -5.64 18.47 -32.10
CA LYS A 724 -4.86 19.27 -33.04
C LYS A 724 -4.26 18.42 -34.16
N HIS A 725 -4.15 17.08 -34.03
CA HIS A 725 -4.10 16.12 -35.16
C HIS A 725 -4.58 14.69 -34.73
N PRO A 726 -5.66 14.13 -35.33
CA PRO A 726 -6.11 12.72 -35.39
C PRO A 726 -5.20 11.47 -35.23
N PRO A 727 -5.38 10.41 -34.38
CA PRO A 727 -5.19 9.04 -34.83
C PRO A 727 -6.44 8.73 -35.66
N GLY A 728 -6.28 8.91 -36.98
CA GLY A 728 -7.37 9.14 -37.91
C GLY A 728 -7.10 10.29 -38.87
N SER A 729 -6.07 11.10 -38.63
CA SER A 729 -5.50 11.96 -39.67
C SER A 729 -5.02 11.06 -40.81
N PRO A 730 -5.36 11.37 -42.08
CA PRO A 730 -4.82 10.65 -43.22
C PRO A 730 -3.28 10.62 -43.17
N GLU A 731 -2.62 11.62 -42.58
CA GLU A 731 -1.17 11.70 -42.46
C GLU A 731 -0.59 10.67 -41.48
N ALA A 732 -1.24 10.41 -40.34
CA ALA A 732 -0.75 9.44 -39.35
C ALA A 732 -0.94 7.98 -39.84
N ILE A 733 -2.08 7.71 -40.50
CA ILE A 733 -2.35 6.41 -41.12
C ILE A 733 -1.38 6.19 -42.30
N THR A 734 -1.14 7.23 -43.08
CA THR A 734 -0.18 7.21 -44.19
C THR A 734 1.24 7.00 -43.70
N LEU A 735 1.67 7.70 -42.64
CA LEU A 735 2.98 7.51 -42.01
C LEU A 735 3.14 6.08 -41.47
N ALA A 736 2.14 5.54 -40.78
CA ALA A 736 2.18 4.16 -40.30
C ALA A 736 2.32 3.15 -41.45
N SER A 737 1.62 3.40 -42.56
CA SER A 737 1.72 2.59 -43.77
C SER A 737 3.09 2.71 -44.43
N TRP A 738 3.66 3.92 -44.50
CA TRP A 738 5.00 4.17 -45.03
C TRP A 738 6.10 3.52 -44.19
N ILE A 739 5.99 3.55 -42.86
CA ILE A 739 6.94 2.92 -41.93
C ILE A 739 7.01 1.41 -42.20
N GLY A 740 5.86 0.73 -42.20
CA GLY A 740 5.80 -0.72 -42.45
C GLY A 740 6.21 -1.12 -43.87
N ARG A 741 5.76 -0.36 -44.89
CA ARG A 741 6.12 -0.62 -46.30
C ARG A 741 7.60 -0.39 -46.58
N SER A 742 8.19 0.67 -46.03
CA SER A 742 9.61 0.97 -46.21
C SER A 742 10.49 -0.02 -45.46
N TYR A 743 10.07 -0.46 -44.27
CA TYR A 743 10.75 -1.54 -43.54
C TYR A 743 10.80 -2.82 -44.40
N ARG A 744 9.66 -3.24 -44.95
CA ARG A 744 9.56 -4.41 -45.84
C ARG A 744 10.41 -4.25 -47.10
N ALA A 745 10.38 -3.06 -47.72
CA ALA A 745 11.12 -2.80 -48.94
C ALA A 745 12.64 -2.84 -48.74
N HIS A 746 13.13 -2.42 -47.58
CA HIS A 746 14.57 -2.38 -47.29
C HIS A 746 15.10 -3.68 -46.68
N THR A 747 14.35 -4.31 -45.76
CA THR A 747 14.81 -5.49 -45.02
C THR A 747 14.36 -6.82 -45.65
N GLY A 748 13.31 -6.80 -46.47
CA GLY A 748 12.66 -8.02 -46.99
C GLY A 748 11.75 -8.73 -45.98
N GLU A 749 11.65 -8.22 -44.75
CA GLU A 749 10.82 -8.80 -43.67
C GLU A 749 9.61 -7.91 -43.34
N GLU A 750 8.53 -8.52 -42.88
CA GLU A 750 7.41 -7.77 -42.29
C GLU A 750 7.66 -7.54 -40.80
N ILE A 751 7.32 -6.35 -40.31
CA ILE A 751 7.23 -6.10 -38.87
C ILE A 751 6.16 -7.06 -38.32
N ARG A 752 6.55 -7.96 -37.42
CA ARG A 752 5.64 -8.98 -36.87
C ARG A 752 4.63 -8.34 -35.93
N TRP A 753 3.43 -8.09 -36.44
CA TRP A 753 2.28 -7.73 -35.64
C TRP A 753 1.82 -8.94 -34.81
N SER A 754 1.32 -8.75 -33.59
CA SER A 754 0.76 -9.85 -32.78
C SER A 754 -0.38 -10.58 -33.52
N ASP A 755 -0.50 -11.90 -33.35
CA ASP A 755 -1.46 -12.84 -34.01
C ASP A 755 -2.97 -12.58 -33.75
N THR A 756 -3.38 -11.36 -33.46
CA THR A 756 -4.80 -10.98 -33.38
C THR A 756 -5.30 -10.58 -34.77
N GLU A 757 -5.95 -11.52 -35.47
CA GLU A 757 -6.50 -11.37 -36.84
C GLU A 757 -7.63 -10.32 -37.01
N ASP A 758 -7.81 -9.37 -36.09
CA ASP A 758 -8.95 -8.43 -36.07
C ASP A 758 -8.53 -6.95 -35.83
N ALA A 759 -7.59 -6.44 -36.62
CA ALA A 759 -7.18 -5.03 -36.57
C ALA A 759 -7.39 -4.30 -37.90
N ASP A 760 -8.52 -3.59 -38.03
CA ASP A 760 -8.92 -2.80 -39.21
C ASP A 760 -8.01 -1.59 -39.55
N SER A 761 -6.86 -1.37 -38.89
CA SER A 761 -5.95 -0.27 -39.29
C SER A 761 -4.46 -0.52 -38.98
N PRO A 762 -3.55 -0.19 -39.93
CA PRO A 762 -2.09 -0.34 -39.75
C PRO A 762 -1.52 0.56 -38.64
N LEU A 763 -2.18 1.69 -38.35
CA LEU A 763 -1.79 2.58 -37.25
C LEU A 763 -1.99 1.91 -35.88
N LYS A 764 -3.07 1.15 -35.69
CA LYS A 764 -3.36 0.46 -34.42
C LYS A 764 -2.36 -0.68 -34.17
N LEU A 765 -1.95 -1.37 -35.22
CA LEU A 765 -0.91 -2.40 -35.14
C LEU A 765 0.47 -1.80 -34.81
N LEU A 766 0.83 -0.69 -35.45
CA LEU A 766 2.09 0.03 -35.17
C LEU A 766 2.13 0.60 -33.76
N TRP A 767 1.03 1.19 -33.30
CA TRP A 767 0.94 1.83 -31.99
C TRP A 767 1.12 0.84 -30.83
N ASN A 768 0.58 -0.38 -30.98
CA ASN A 768 0.56 -1.43 -29.96
C ASN A 768 1.71 -2.45 -30.09
N HIS A 769 2.69 -2.21 -30.97
CA HIS A 769 3.83 -3.11 -31.16
C HIS A 769 4.70 -3.17 -29.89
N SER A 770 5.22 -4.36 -29.55
CA SER A 770 5.99 -4.59 -28.32
C SER A 770 7.37 -3.96 -28.34
N ASP A 771 8.02 -3.91 -29.51
CA ASP A 771 9.30 -3.21 -29.68
C ASP A 771 9.08 -1.70 -29.81
N ALA A 772 10.04 -0.94 -29.27
CA ALA A 772 9.99 0.52 -29.27
C ALA A 772 10.35 1.06 -30.65
N ILE A 773 9.40 1.73 -31.32
CA ILE A 773 9.58 2.32 -32.65
C ILE A 773 9.51 3.85 -32.56
N LEU A 774 10.56 4.52 -33.02
CA LEU A 774 10.71 5.98 -33.06
C LEU A 774 10.94 6.46 -34.49
N CYS A 775 10.48 7.66 -34.83
CA CYS A 775 10.85 8.33 -36.07
C CYS A 775 11.42 9.71 -35.78
N CYS A 776 12.51 10.07 -36.46
CA CYS A 776 13.10 11.41 -36.38
C CYS A 776 13.25 12.05 -37.76
N SER A 777 13.22 13.38 -37.77
CA SER A 777 13.44 14.17 -38.98
C SER A 777 14.88 14.09 -39.49
N LEU A 778 15.07 14.16 -40.81
CA LEU A 778 16.37 14.20 -41.48
C LEU A 778 16.94 15.63 -41.56
N LYS A 779 16.92 16.34 -40.44
CA LYS A 779 17.46 17.70 -40.30
C LYS A 779 18.84 17.65 -39.61
N PRO A 780 19.67 18.71 -39.72
CA PRO A 780 20.98 18.78 -39.04
C PRO A 780 20.90 18.57 -37.52
N ALA A 781 19.74 18.88 -36.91
CA ALA A 781 19.36 18.47 -35.56
C ALA A 781 18.09 17.60 -35.67
N PRO A 782 18.22 16.25 -35.61
CA PRO A 782 17.08 15.36 -35.79
C PRO A 782 16.17 15.41 -34.57
N MET A 783 14.96 15.96 -34.75
CA MET A 783 13.89 15.93 -33.76
C MET A 783 13.00 14.72 -33.99
N PHE A 784 12.55 14.06 -32.93
CA PHE A 784 11.56 13.00 -33.02
C PHE A 784 10.21 13.55 -33.45
N THR A 785 9.57 12.87 -34.39
CA THR A 785 8.28 13.23 -34.95
C THR A 785 7.19 12.22 -34.61
N PHE A 786 7.57 11.00 -34.21
CA PHE A 786 6.65 9.93 -33.85
C PHE A 786 7.32 8.93 -32.90
N GLY A 787 6.52 8.33 -32.00
CA GLY A 787 6.89 7.18 -31.20
C GLY A 787 5.66 6.33 -30.90
N ASN A 788 5.78 5.00 -30.96
CA ASN A 788 4.72 4.07 -30.54
C ASN A 788 4.66 3.93 -29.00
N ASN A 789 3.68 3.19 -28.47
CA ASN A 789 3.50 3.08 -27.01
C ASN A 789 4.75 2.54 -26.31
N ALA A 790 5.36 1.48 -26.85
CA ALA A 790 6.59 0.92 -26.31
C ALA A 790 7.77 1.90 -26.33
N ALA A 791 7.87 2.79 -27.32
CA ALA A 791 8.90 3.83 -27.36
C ALA A 791 8.66 4.95 -26.34
N LEU A 792 7.41 5.35 -26.15
CA LEU A 792 7.03 6.32 -25.12
C LEU A 792 7.29 5.74 -23.72
N ASP A 793 7.01 4.46 -23.52
CA ASP A 793 7.30 3.73 -22.28
C ASP A 793 8.82 3.62 -22.06
N MET A 794 9.60 3.20 -23.06
CA MET A 794 11.06 3.08 -22.98
C MET A 794 11.75 4.42 -22.66
N LEU A 795 11.22 5.53 -23.18
CA LEU A 795 11.76 6.87 -22.95
C LEU A 795 11.10 7.62 -21.78
N GLU A 796 10.10 7.00 -21.15
CA GLU A 796 9.29 7.58 -20.07
C GLU A 796 8.78 8.99 -20.42
N THR A 797 8.26 9.16 -21.65
CA THR A 797 7.85 10.46 -22.20
C THR A 797 6.46 10.40 -22.88
N THR A 798 5.94 11.56 -23.32
CA THR A 798 4.70 11.66 -24.11
C THR A 798 4.99 12.06 -25.55
N LEU A 799 4.08 11.80 -26.47
CA LEU A 799 4.24 12.19 -27.88
C LEU A 799 4.45 13.71 -28.06
N VAL A 800 3.92 14.54 -27.16
CA VAL A 800 4.09 15.99 -27.17
C VAL A 800 5.52 16.38 -26.76
N ASN A 801 6.02 15.78 -25.67
CA ASN A 801 7.36 16.08 -25.14
C ASN A 801 8.48 15.35 -25.89
N LEU A 802 8.13 14.39 -26.76
CA LEU A 802 9.08 13.62 -27.56
C LEU A 802 9.92 14.54 -28.48
N GLN A 803 9.36 15.68 -28.92
CA GLN A 803 10.05 16.65 -29.76
C GLN A 803 11.19 17.39 -29.04
N ASP A 804 11.14 17.47 -27.70
CA ASP A 804 12.15 18.12 -26.87
C ASP A 804 13.34 17.20 -26.55
N ILE A 805 13.24 15.91 -26.92
CA ILE A 805 14.28 14.92 -26.72
C ILE A 805 15.13 14.82 -27.99
N SER A 806 16.46 14.96 -27.85
CA SER A 806 17.37 14.74 -28.97
C SER A 806 17.76 13.27 -29.10
N LEU A 807 17.96 12.81 -30.34
CA LEU A 807 18.46 11.45 -30.61
C LEU A 807 19.80 11.16 -29.90
N GLU A 808 20.64 12.18 -29.76
CA GLU A 808 21.93 12.10 -29.07
C GLU A 808 21.80 11.95 -27.55
N ALA A 809 20.71 12.43 -26.95
CA ALA A 809 20.47 12.32 -25.52
C ALA A 809 19.99 10.92 -25.10
N ILE A 810 19.41 10.17 -26.03
CA ILE A 810 18.88 8.82 -25.77
C ILE A 810 19.99 7.78 -25.88
N LEU A 811 20.80 7.83 -26.94
CA LEU A 811 21.82 6.81 -27.19
C LEU A 811 23.07 7.04 -26.32
N ASP A 812 23.58 5.97 -25.72
CA ASP A 812 24.89 5.97 -25.07
C ASP A 812 26.04 6.28 -26.06
N GLU A 813 27.26 6.46 -25.53
CA GLU A 813 28.45 6.76 -26.35
C GLU A 813 28.73 5.70 -27.42
N GLU A 814 28.44 4.43 -27.14
CA GLU A 814 28.68 3.32 -28.07
C GLU A 814 27.62 3.28 -29.17
N GLY A 815 26.35 3.47 -28.82
CA GLY A 815 25.21 3.59 -29.74
C GLY A 815 25.34 4.78 -30.67
N ARG A 816 25.81 5.95 -30.17
CA ARG A 816 26.09 7.12 -31.02
C ARG A 816 27.20 6.85 -32.04
N LYS A 817 28.29 6.22 -31.62
CA LYS A 817 29.39 5.84 -32.54
C LYS A 817 28.92 4.85 -33.60
N ALA A 818 28.15 3.84 -33.20
CA ALA A 818 27.59 2.84 -34.11
C ALA A 818 26.62 3.49 -35.12
N LEU A 819 25.77 4.41 -34.67
CA LEU A 819 24.88 5.14 -35.55
C LEU A 819 25.68 6.01 -36.54
N CYS A 820 26.68 6.75 -36.08
CA CYS A 820 27.51 7.58 -36.97
C CYS A 820 28.26 6.75 -38.02
N SER A 821 28.79 5.56 -37.66
CA SER A 821 29.49 4.70 -38.61
C SER A 821 28.57 4.06 -39.65
N GLU A 822 27.33 3.73 -39.25
CA GLU A 822 26.36 3.06 -40.11
C GLU A 822 25.44 4.04 -40.85
N PHE A 823 25.42 5.33 -40.48
CA PHE A 823 24.54 6.34 -41.09
C PHE A 823 24.69 6.43 -42.61
N ALA A 824 25.93 6.37 -43.12
CA ALA A 824 26.19 6.36 -44.56
C ALA A 824 25.56 5.13 -45.26
N LYS A 825 25.55 3.97 -44.60
CA LYS A 825 24.93 2.75 -45.10
C LYS A 825 23.41 2.85 -45.05
N VAL A 826 22.83 3.37 -43.96
CA VAL A 826 21.40 3.69 -43.92
C VAL A 826 21.03 4.62 -45.07
N MET A 827 21.86 5.64 -45.34
CA MET A 827 21.65 6.60 -46.41
C MET A 827 21.89 6.08 -47.84
N GLN A 828 22.63 4.99 -48.03
CA GLN A 828 22.88 4.40 -49.35
C GLN A 828 22.03 3.15 -49.63
N GLN A 829 21.91 2.27 -48.64
CA GLN A 829 21.26 0.95 -48.71
C GLN A 829 19.82 0.97 -48.18
N GLY A 830 19.44 2.01 -47.43
CA GLY A 830 18.08 2.22 -46.93
C GLY A 830 17.84 1.73 -45.50
N PHE A 831 18.73 0.89 -44.96
CA PHE A 831 18.68 0.44 -43.57
C PHE A 831 20.07 0.03 -43.05
N ALA A 832 20.19 -0.13 -41.73
CA ALA A 832 21.33 -0.77 -41.08
C ALA A 832 20.91 -1.38 -39.73
N TYR A 833 21.60 -2.46 -39.34
CA TYR A 833 21.51 -3.02 -38.00
C TYR A 833 22.55 -2.37 -37.10
N LEU A 834 22.10 -1.93 -35.94
CA LEU A 834 22.91 -1.38 -34.88
C LEU A 834 23.03 -2.42 -33.75
N PRO A 835 24.21 -2.54 -33.12
CA PRO A 835 24.40 -3.44 -31.99
C PRO A 835 23.50 -3.05 -30.81
N GLY A 836 23.24 -4.02 -29.93
CA GLY A 836 22.57 -3.78 -28.65
C GLY A 836 23.34 -2.76 -27.80
N GLY A 837 22.61 -2.02 -26.97
CA GLY A 837 23.16 -0.90 -26.20
C GLY A 837 22.19 -0.44 -25.12
N VAL A 838 22.46 0.74 -24.57
CA VAL A 838 21.65 1.34 -23.52
C VAL A 838 21.07 2.68 -23.99
N CYS A 839 19.76 2.81 -23.87
CA CYS A 839 19.04 4.06 -24.02
C CYS A 839 18.85 4.73 -22.66
N LYS A 840 18.99 6.05 -22.60
CA LYS A 840 18.64 6.86 -21.45
C LYS A 840 17.25 7.47 -21.66
N SER A 841 16.33 7.21 -20.74
CA SER A 841 15.00 7.81 -20.74
C SER A 841 15.07 9.29 -20.38
N SER A 842 13.99 10.03 -20.64
CA SER A 842 13.86 11.42 -20.20
C SER A 842 13.93 11.59 -18.67
N MET A 843 13.64 10.53 -17.93
CA MET A 843 13.72 10.44 -16.46
C MET A 843 15.12 10.01 -15.97
N GLY A 844 16.06 9.80 -16.89
CA GLY A 844 17.43 9.40 -16.59
C GLY A 844 17.63 7.92 -16.28
N ARG A 845 16.57 7.10 -16.36
CA ARG A 845 16.64 5.65 -16.23
C ARG A 845 17.27 5.03 -17.47
N GLN A 846 18.02 3.95 -17.27
CA GLN A 846 18.67 3.24 -18.36
C GLN A 846 17.80 2.06 -18.81
N ALA A 847 17.60 1.92 -20.12
CA ALA A 847 16.93 0.79 -20.75
C ALA A 847 17.91 0.09 -21.69
N SER A 848 18.21 -1.18 -21.43
CA SER A 848 19.01 -2.00 -22.35
C SER A 848 18.14 -2.55 -23.47
N TYR A 849 18.67 -2.64 -24.68
CA TYR A 849 18.03 -3.31 -25.82
C TYR A 849 19.02 -4.27 -26.49
N ASP A 850 18.50 -5.38 -27.03
CA ASP A 850 19.34 -6.43 -27.62
C ASP A 850 19.90 -6.03 -28.98
N GLN A 851 19.10 -5.30 -29.78
CA GLN A 851 19.43 -4.86 -31.12
C GLN A 851 18.60 -3.64 -31.50
N ALA A 852 19.16 -2.77 -32.34
CA ALA A 852 18.38 -1.70 -32.95
C ALA A 852 18.44 -1.78 -34.49
N VAL A 853 17.34 -1.44 -35.15
CA VAL A 853 17.25 -1.36 -36.62
C VAL A 853 16.94 0.07 -37.00
N ALA A 854 17.75 0.67 -37.87
CA ALA A 854 17.51 2.00 -38.42
C ALA A 854 17.18 1.90 -39.91
N TRP A 855 16.10 2.50 -40.38
CA TRP A 855 15.73 2.49 -41.79
C TRP A 855 15.07 3.79 -42.25
N LYS A 856 15.18 4.07 -43.55
CA LYS A 856 14.51 5.20 -44.17
C LYS A 856 13.03 4.93 -44.33
N VAL A 857 12.23 5.94 -44.06
CA VAL A 857 10.80 5.94 -44.39
C VAL A 857 10.60 6.78 -45.65
N LEU A 858 10.07 6.18 -46.71
CA LEU A 858 9.81 6.85 -47.99
C LEU A 858 8.33 7.28 -48.06
N SER A 859 8.06 8.51 -48.52
CA SER A 859 6.70 8.94 -48.87
C SER A 859 6.34 8.52 -50.30
N ASP A 860 5.06 8.59 -50.66
CA ASP A 860 4.58 8.34 -52.03
C ASP A 860 4.88 9.50 -53.01
N ASP A 861 5.65 10.52 -52.60
CA ASP A 861 6.03 11.64 -53.45
C ASP A 861 7.03 11.22 -54.53
N VAL A 862 6.81 11.69 -55.76
CA VAL A 862 7.56 11.34 -56.99
C VAL A 862 9.08 11.67 -56.91
N SER A 863 9.53 12.39 -55.88
CA SER A 863 10.92 12.82 -55.69
C SER A 863 11.86 11.75 -55.12
N GLY A 864 11.34 10.64 -54.58
CA GLY A 864 12.15 9.56 -53.99
C GLY A 864 12.99 9.96 -52.78
N ALA A 865 12.73 11.13 -52.19
CA ALA A 865 13.44 11.63 -51.01
C ALA A 865 12.87 10.98 -49.72
N PRO A 866 13.73 10.60 -48.76
CA PRO A 866 13.27 10.03 -47.50
C PRO A 866 12.52 11.07 -46.66
N HIS A 867 11.34 10.68 -46.16
CA HIS A 867 10.46 11.49 -45.32
C HIS A 867 11.02 11.64 -43.91
N CYS A 868 11.44 10.53 -43.30
CA CYS A 868 12.07 10.50 -41.97
C CYS A 868 12.97 9.27 -41.83
N LEU A 869 13.69 9.20 -40.71
CA LEU A 869 14.44 8.03 -40.30
C LEU A 869 13.71 7.34 -39.14
N ALA A 870 13.48 6.04 -39.26
CA ALA A 870 12.85 5.23 -38.21
C ALA A 870 13.87 4.35 -37.50
N PHE A 871 13.64 4.12 -36.21
CA PHE A 871 14.41 3.26 -35.32
C PHE A 871 13.48 2.28 -34.63
N MET A 872 13.88 1.02 -34.55
CA MET A 872 13.20 -0.01 -33.78
C MET A 872 14.19 -0.63 -32.80
N PHE A 873 13.90 -0.55 -31.50
CA PHE A 873 14.69 -1.13 -30.42
C PHE A 873 14.02 -2.42 -29.94
N VAL A 874 14.69 -3.54 -30.18
CA VAL A 874 14.15 -4.89 -29.99
C VAL A 874 14.48 -5.39 -28.59
N ASN A 875 13.50 -6.05 -27.94
CA ASN A 875 13.64 -6.66 -26.60
C ASN A 875 14.18 -5.69 -25.53
N TRP A 876 13.71 -4.45 -25.54
CA TRP A 876 14.16 -3.47 -24.56
C TRP A 876 13.62 -3.78 -23.15
N THR A 877 14.44 -3.54 -22.13
CA THR A 877 14.08 -3.69 -20.71
C THR A 877 14.79 -2.65 -19.85
N PHE A 878 14.15 -2.18 -18.79
CA PHE A 878 14.81 -1.28 -17.84
C PHE A 878 15.87 -2.02 -17.02
N LEU A 879 17.03 -1.38 -16.87
CA LEU A 879 18.13 -1.84 -16.01
C LEU A 879 17.88 -1.56 -14.53
#